data_AF-A0A7J4RJB6-F1
#
_entry.id   AF-A0A7J4RJB6-F1
#
_cell.length_a   1.000
_cell.length_b   1.000
_cell.length_c   1.000
_cell.angle_alpha   90.00
_cell.angle_beta   90.00
_cell.angle_gamma   90.00
#
_symmetry.space_group_name_H-M   'P 1'
#
loop_
_entity.id
_entity.type
_entity.pdbx_description
1 polymer ?
#
loop_
_entity_poly.entity_id
_entity_poly.type
_entity_poly.pdbx_seq_one_letter_code
_entity_poly.pdbx_strand_id
1 'polypeptide(L)'
;MEERLLECLDELRKAGDDVQRRRSMMQRSSPFKGLSKEWKALAMIGATREEIERPDSDSNKESVLRAKRVGRRGGRGKVRGLEDAIDSPKSVIDGKSMPPGYRLAVLIVQKNRMKNSWDDGYESGMESIRKKCEEGIHPVWGRMARESPLLAELGLFPVLKREDSSGDYDTWLEGSKIDFENRSSLREWLGLDVPFPLSLSQKDTIAKIRKDLIGKPRFEKWEEWMSLSLSGLENDGALLEGILLAASGSENASIVLENLNGRAKDIASGICMLISLRNGDDLDWELAIQGDLDDQLSVSIKTEGWLRDDLYPEDMSLDIIMEGVSIVEESGRVVPNKLAWLASEALYEKQDYSLALKYIDGRSVIDYRGLDVCLKLMAKDSANTSFNSIIMGIEDFDEECLRLALTHENSPTQIRMEASRLLKKIDQIRYTDEIVSSFTMSAEIKGLTDFLIEEASLQRAYPFRVMMAWHLIAAKDSVGISTELNEARRVALDSIDEADKDEILTDVSVGLISLLDGISSNLEAVHDKLDSDGLKTLKEVRMALGPDGDGIVKEVRIEKLITSVNEADLTVLERRLFEAVINALILNRAAINLQNGDSDRREEAVTSLEEIVSREEVSMRTIRFASDLVFEHSVGLESLDSWYRENDRNSAEYQIVKAALLEKSGDLVGAAWAYKDAATKLIDDDIERSAIFLRWSLISFAHAGGWKEAVSLIDAYPTLSASVTNRFKMYLRTCKDYAENDRVGATSRIIDHATNEVRDEEADMPDVSILEILESIKLYPVEHGLPQSPFQGRVLAAIMKMSHSSQTRRSDLEGRFDSEMRSKVKDTYSIVTIIEQVAESSPIRALRMFERALASGEFGGREQKILRSNQRNLFTRQSGKISVRERKTLGSLGLKPLILVDTNILIDALKDDLLREVSIDSLGSLGWTMQRAFHWKLRTLAQEGRILLHIPNAAMSEFMNRVKSPDSALELFENVYIDRAAWDDSVSAGVLDERVSSILSIFNNWKPEKGEEERSVDLEKFLTQHRDIFRVVDQHKREHKTEIPARTEIDGESIYPENGDCEIMKSAARVASSFTQGVGSVVVATRDSDFKLVSRALEEEFGFGVVGDVQQLNKLAYIIQ
;
A
#
# COMPACT_ATOMS: atom_id res chain seq x y z
N MET A 1 -87.12 7.94 -11.78
CA MET A 1 -87.83 6.82 -12.46
C MET A 1 -88.41 7.25 -13.80
N GLU A 2 -89.13 8.38 -13.85
CA GLU A 2 -89.64 8.96 -15.11
C GLU A 2 -88.52 9.29 -16.12
N GLU A 3 -87.36 9.76 -15.66
CA GLU A 3 -86.21 10.04 -16.54
C GLU A 3 -85.56 8.78 -17.11
N ARG A 4 -85.33 7.76 -16.26
CA ARG A 4 -84.85 6.45 -16.71
C ARG A 4 -85.80 5.83 -17.73
N LEU A 5 -87.11 5.99 -17.54
CA LEU A 5 -88.12 5.50 -18.49
C LEU A 5 -88.08 6.30 -19.80
N LEU A 6 -87.82 7.61 -19.76
CA LEU A 6 -87.67 8.43 -20.96
C LEU A 6 -86.46 8.02 -21.79
N GLU A 7 -85.29 7.84 -21.16
CA GLU A 7 -84.09 7.36 -21.85
C GLU A 7 -84.30 5.96 -22.46
N CYS A 8 -84.95 5.04 -21.73
CA CYS A 8 -85.36 3.74 -22.29
C CYS A 8 -86.20 3.87 -23.57
N LEU A 9 -87.12 4.84 -23.62
CA LEU A 9 -88.00 5.07 -24.76
C LEU A 9 -87.30 5.78 -25.93
N ASP A 10 -86.35 6.67 -25.65
CA ASP A 10 -85.56 7.31 -26.72
C ASP A 10 -84.60 6.34 -27.39
N GLU A 11 -84.07 5.34 -26.67
CA GLU A 11 -83.30 4.25 -27.27
C GLU A 11 -84.11 3.41 -28.28
N LEU A 12 -85.44 3.29 -28.12
CA LEU A 12 -86.28 2.56 -29.07
C LEU A 12 -86.29 3.15 -30.49
N ARG A 13 -85.95 4.43 -30.66
CA ARG A 13 -85.82 5.04 -32.00
C ARG A 13 -84.82 4.28 -32.88
N LYS A 14 -83.80 3.68 -32.27
CA LYS A 14 -82.75 2.91 -32.96
C LYS A 14 -83.22 1.52 -33.42
N ALA A 15 -84.30 0.98 -32.87
CA ALA A 15 -84.81 -0.38 -33.16
C ALA A 15 -85.79 -0.47 -34.35
N GLY A 16 -86.32 0.65 -34.84
CA GLY A 16 -87.38 0.68 -35.86
C GLY A 16 -88.74 0.19 -35.32
N ASP A 17 -89.57 -0.37 -36.21
CA ASP A 17 -90.97 -0.76 -35.91
C ASP A 17 -91.15 -2.25 -35.51
N ASP A 18 -90.11 -3.08 -35.58
CA ASP A 18 -90.22 -4.51 -35.23
C ASP A 18 -90.32 -4.74 -33.71
N VAL A 19 -91.40 -5.39 -33.28
CA VAL A 19 -91.75 -5.60 -31.87
C VAL A 19 -90.71 -6.45 -31.12
N GLN A 20 -90.19 -7.51 -31.76
CA GLN A 20 -89.21 -8.40 -31.11
C GLN A 20 -87.85 -7.71 -30.92
N ARG A 21 -87.41 -6.95 -31.93
CA ARG A 21 -86.17 -6.16 -31.87
C ARG A 21 -86.27 -5.02 -30.85
N ARG A 22 -87.40 -4.32 -30.79
CA ARG A 22 -87.68 -3.28 -29.78
C ARG A 22 -87.66 -3.83 -28.36
N ARG A 23 -88.31 -4.98 -28.11
CA ARG A 23 -88.26 -5.69 -26.81
C ARG A 23 -86.83 -6.07 -26.42
N SER A 24 -86.08 -6.66 -27.35
CA SER A 24 -84.71 -7.09 -27.10
C SER A 24 -83.77 -5.91 -26.82
N MET A 25 -83.91 -4.81 -27.58
CA MET A 25 -83.12 -3.60 -27.39
C MET A 25 -83.41 -2.95 -26.03
N MET A 26 -84.68 -2.80 -25.68
CA MET A 26 -85.07 -2.25 -24.38
C MET A 26 -84.53 -3.07 -23.22
N GLN A 27 -84.62 -4.41 -23.27
CA GLN A 27 -84.11 -5.28 -22.20
C GLN A 27 -82.58 -5.26 -22.05
N ARG A 28 -81.85 -4.89 -23.10
CA ARG A 28 -80.38 -4.77 -23.09
C ARG A 28 -79.90 -3.42 -22.60
N SER A 29 -80.72 -2.37 -22.73
CA SER A 29 -80.39 -1.02 -22.31
C SER A 29 -80.03 -0.92 -20.81
N SER A 30 -79.04 -0.08 -20.49
CA SER A 30 -78.66 0.18 -19.10
C SER A 30 -79.79 0.84 -18.30
N PRO A 31 -80.50 1.87 -18.83
CA PRO A 31 -81.60 2.51 -18.12
C PRO A 31 -82.73 1.53 -17.74
N PHE A 32 -83.01 0.51 -18.58
CA PHE A 32 -84.04 -0.48 -18.30
C PHE A 32 -83.69 -1.38 -17.11
N LYS A 33 -82.42 -1.76 -16.93
CA LYS A 33 -82.00 -2.56 -15.77
C LYS A 33 -82.30 -1.84 -14.45
N GLY A 34 -82.13 -0.51 -14.44
CA GLY A 34 -82.36 0.38 -13.31
C GLY A 34 -83.83 0.75 -13.02
N LEU A 35 -84.80 0.29 -13.82
CA LEU A 35 -86.23 0.47 -13.54
C LEU A 35 -86.75 -0.58 -12.52
N SER A 36 -87.74 -0.19 -11.71
CA SER A 36 -88.47 -1.13 -10.84
C SER A 36 -89.34 -2.06 -11.68
N LYS A 37 -89.87 -3.12 -11.07
CA LYS A 37 -90.56 -4.19 -11.79
C LYS A 37 -91.83 -3.70 -12.51
N GLU A 38 -92.54 -2.76 -11.89
CA GLU A 38 -93.80 -2.17 -12.35
C GLU A 38 -93.55 -1.18 -13.50
N TRP A 39 -92.48 -0.39 -13.40
CA TRP A 39 -92.04 0.53 -14.45
C TRP A 39 -91.45 -0.21 -15.65
N LYS A 40 -90.78 -1.34 -15.43
CA LYS A 40 -90.36 -2.25 -16.50
C LYS A 40 -91.55 -2.79 -17.27
N ALA A 41 -92.66 -3.11 -16.57
CA ALA A 41 -93.88 -3.54 -17.24
C ALA A 41 -94.41 -2.44 -18.18
N LEU A 42 -94.51 -1.19 -17.72
CA LEU A 42 -94.92 -0.06 -18.57
C LEU A 42 -93.96 0.21 -19.73
N ALA A 43 -92.65 0.10 -19.51
CA ALA A 43 -91.66 0.22 -20.59
C ALA A 43 -91.89 -0.84 -21.67
N MET A 44 -92.19 -2.08 -21.27
CA MET A 44 -92.50 -3.18 -22.20
C MET A 44 -93.76 -2.92 -23.02
N ILE A 45 -94.80 -2.30 -22.44
CA ILE A 45 -96.03 -1.87 -23.15
C ILE A 45 -95.70 -0.90 -24.29
N GLY A 46 -94.83 0.08 -24.00
CA GLY A 46 -94.31 1.02 -25.01
C GLY A 46 -93.46 0.34 -26.09
N ALA A 47 -92.64 -0.65 -25.72
CA ALA A 47 -91.85 -1.42 -26.69
C ALA A 47 -92.73 -2.28 -27.60
N THR A 48 -93.88 -2.76 -27.11
CA THR A 48 -94.80 -3.66 -27.84
C THR A 48 -95.87 -2.96 -28.65
N ARG A 49 -96.03 -1.65 -28.48
CA ARG A 49 -97.13 -0.88 -29.06
C ARG A 49 -98.50 -1.49 -28.75
N GLU A 50 -98.76 -1.80 -27.48
CA GLU A 50 -100.01 -2.46 -27.09
C GLU A 50 -101.24 -1.62 -27.52
N GLU A 51 -102.29 -2.28 -28.01
CA GLU A 51 -103.52 -1.68 -28.54
C GLU A 51 -104.75 -2.03 -27.68
N ILE A 52 -105.86 -1.31 -27.89
CA ILE A 52 -107.15 -1.58 -27.23
C ILE A 52 -107.85 -2.76 -27.94
N GLU A 53 -108.24 -3.80 -27.19
CA GLU A 53 -108.96 -4.96 -27.78
C GLU A 53 -110.44 -4.61 -28.08
N ARG A 54 -110.88 -4.70 -29.34
CA ARG A 54 -112.27 -4.45 -29.76
C ARG A 54 -113.21 -5.61 -29.39
N PRO A 55 -114.45 -5.36 -28.93
CA PRO A 55 -115.49 -6.38 -28.85
C PRO A 55 -116.07 -6.62 -30.26
N ASP A 56 -116.40 -7.88 -30.57
CA ASP A 56 -116.93 -8.41 -31.84
C ASP A 56 -115.92 -8.68 -32.98
N SER A 57 -115.25 -9.83 -32.88
CA SER A 57 -115.01 -10.68 -34.05
C SER A 57 -114.98 -12.15 -33.62
N ASP A 58 -116.09 -12.84 -33.86
CA ASP A 58 -116.16 -14.30 -33.87
C ASP A 58 -115.27 -14.82 -35.01
N SER A 59 -114.02 -15.16 -34.66
CA SER A 59 -113.21 -16.07 -35.46
C SER A 59 -112.48 -16.99 -34.50
N ASN A 60 -112.86 -18.25 -34.57
CA ASN A 60 -112.29 -19.36 -33.83
C ASN A 60 -110.83 -19.54 -34.27
N LYS A 61 -109.91 -18.84 -33.60
CA LYS A 61 -108.48 -19.16 -33.57
C LYS A 61 -108.06 -19.25 -32.11
N GLU A 62 -108.16 -20.46 -31.57
CA GLU A 62 -107.29 -20.91 -30.49
C GLU A 62 -105.82 -20.77 -30.94
N SER A 63 -105.24 -19.58 -30.77
CA SER A 63 -103.78 -19.40 -30.86
C SER A 63 -103.19 -19.49 -29.46
N VAL A 64 -102.99 -20.74 -29.04
CA VAL A 64 -101.84 -21.25 -28.28
C VAL A 64 -100.86 -20.18 -27.77
N LEU A 65 -101.16 -19.54 -26.64
CA LEU A 65 -100.10 -19.06 -25.75
C LEU A 65 -99.64 -20.26 -24.93
N ARG A 66 -98.59 -20.91 -25.45
CA ARG A 66 -97.83 -21.94 -24.74
C ARG A 66 -97.38 -21.39 -23.39
N ALA A 67 -98.15 -21.72 -22.36
CA ALA A 67 -97.66 -21.88 -21.01
C ALA A 67 -96.47 -22.85 -21.08
N LYS A 68 -95.24 -22.34 -20.96
CA LYS A 68 -94.06 -23.19 -20.78
C LYS A 68 -94.18 -23.87 -19.41
N ARG A 69 -94.75 -25.08 -19.42
CA ARG A 69 -94.53 -26.08 -18.39
C ARG A 69 -93.05 -26.46 -18.43
N VAL A 70 -92.30 -26.07 -17.42
CA VAL A 70 -91.02 -26.70 -17.10
C VAL A 70 -91.31 -27.82 -16.09
N GLY A 71 -90.78 -29.00 -16.36
CA GLY A 71 -90.94 -30.19 -15.53
C GLY A 71 -89.92 -30.27 -14.38
N ARG A 72 -90.40 -30.87 -13.28
CA ARG A 72 -89.74 -31.52 -12.13
C ARG A 72 -89.32 -30.66 -10.90
N ARG A 73 -90.03 -30.99 -9.79
CA ARG A 73 -89.86 -30.70 -8.34
C ARG A 73 -90.50 -29.43 -7.75
N GLY A 74 -91.80 -29.55 -7.42
CA GLY A 74 -92.41 -28.98 -6.20
C GLY A 74 -93.02 -27.58 -6.28
N GLY A 75 -94.37 -27.49 -6.32
CA GLY A 75 -95.14 -26.27 -6.02
C GLY A 75 -95.79 -25.58 -7.22
N ARG A 76 -97.13 -25.70 -7.35
CA ARG A 76 -97.92 -25.06 -8.41
C ARG A 76 -98.22 -23.58 -8.08
N GLY A 77 -97.57 -22.65 -8.77
CA GLY A 77 -97.98 -21.23 -8.83
C GLY A 77 -98.00 -20.75 -10.28
N LYS A 78 -99.02 -19.97 -10.68
CA LYS A 78 -99.04 -19.27 -11.99
C LYS A 78 -97.88 -18.27 -11.99
N VAL A 79 -96.86 -18.44 -12.84
CA VAL A 79 -95.85 -17.41 -13.06
C VAL A 79 -96.49 -16.35 -13.96
N ARG A 80 -96.79 -15.19 -13.36
CA ARG A 80 -97.15 -13.94 -14.06
C ARG A 80 -95.94 -13.44 -14.85
N GLY A 81 -96.12 -13.06 -16.12
CA GLY A 81 -95.06 -12.46 -16.94
C GLY A 81 -94.68 -11.06 -16.44
N LEU A 82 -93.57 -10.49 -16.92
CA LEU A 82 -93.17 -9.11 -16.56
C LEU A 82 -94.27 -8.09 -16.93
N GLU A 83 -95.01 -8.35 -18.01
CA GLU A 83 -96.16 -7.56 -18.47
C GLU A 83 -97.35 -7.60 -17.50
N ASP A 84 -97.43 -8.61 -16.62
CA ASP A 84 -98.47 -8.76 -15.60
C ASP A 84 -98.10 -8.08 -14.26
N ALA A 85 -96.91 -7.48 -14.17
CA ALA A 85 -96.37 -6.88 -12.95
C ALA A 85 -96.76 -5.38 -12.79
N ILE A 86 -97.90 -4.98 -13.34
CA ILE A 86 -98.43 -3.61 -13.23
C ILE A 86 -99.15 -3.43 -11.89
N ASP A 87 -99.03 -2.25 -11.28
CA ASP A 87 -99.70 -1.91 -10.03
C ASP A 87 -101.24 -2.07 -10.11
N SER A 88 -101.86 -2.44 -8.98
CA SER A 88 -103.32 -2.58 -8.90
C SER A 88 -104.04 -1.23 -8.89
N PRO A 89 -105.29 -1.12 -9.41
CA PRO A 89 -106.04 0.14 -9.45
C PRO A 89 -106.16 0.83 -8.08
N LYS A 90 -106.39 0.08 -7.00
CA LYS A 90 -106.46 0.60 -5.63
C LYS A 90 -105.15 1.27 -5.19
N SER A 91 -104.01 0.60 -5.39
CA SER A 91 -102.67 1.11 -5.03
C SER A 91 -102.39 2.48 -5.64
N VAL A 92 -102.79 2.66 -6.90
CA VAL A 92 -102.50 3.85 -7.69
C VAL A 92 -103.47 4.99 -7.38
N ILE A 93 -104.74 4.70 -7.08
CA ILE A 93 -105.72 5.70 -6.65
C ILE A 93 -105.35 6.26 -5.26
N ASP A 94 -104.90 5.40 -4.35
CA ASP A 94 -104.52 5.80 -2.98
C ASP A 94 -103.11 6.44 -2.93
N GLY A 95 -102.22 6.09 -3.87
CA GLY A 95 -100.83 6.56 -3.95
C GLY A 95 -100.67 8.03 -4.36
N LYS A 96 -100.95 8.98 -3.46
CA LYS A 96 -100.82 10.44 -3.71
C LYS A 96 -99.39 10.91 -4.03
N SER A 97 -98.35 10.18 -3.62
CA SER A 97 -96.94 10.52 -3.85
C SER A 97 -96.40 10.07 -5.22
N MET A 98 -97.15 9.25 -5.96
CA MET A 98 -96.74 8.80 -7.29
C MET A 98 -97.05 9.86 -8.35
N PRO A 99 -96.24 9.98 -9.42
CA PRO A 99 -96.46 10.98 -10.46
C PRO A 99 -97.83 10.80 -11.14
N PRO A 100 -98.58 11.90 -11.42
CA PRO A 100 -99.90 11.82 -12.04
C PRO A 100 -99.90 11.02 -13.36
N GLY A 101 -98.88 11.22 -14.20
CA GLY A 101 -98.74 10.52 -15.48
C GLY A 101 -98.53 9.00 -15.33
N TYR A 102 -97.72 8.56 -14.34
CA TYR A 102 -97.57 7.13 -14.03
C TYR A 102 -98.90 6.53 -13.58
N ARG A 103 -99.59 7.24 -12.68
CA ARG A 103 -100.84 6.77 -12.09
C ARG A 103 -101.93 6.62 -13.16
N LEU A 104 -102.05 7.60 -14.05
CA LEU A 104 -102.99 7.55 -15.15
C LEU A 104 -102.64 6.43 -16.15
N ALA A 105 -101.35 6.27 -16.50
CA ALA A 105 -100.88 5.19 -17.37
C ALA A 105 -101.27 3.80 -16.86
N VAL A 106 -101.05 3.54 -15.57
CA VAL A 106 -101.42 2.26 -14.94
C VAL A 106 -102.93 2.04 -14.97
N LEU A 107 -103.74 3.05 -14.66
CA LEU A 107 -105.20 2.92 -14.65
C LEU A 107 -105.76 2.66 -16.06
N ILE A 108 -105.21 3.30 -17.10
CA ILE A 108 -105.59 3.03 -18.50
C ILE A 108 -105.34 1.57 -18.87
N VAL A 109 -104.16 1.03 -18.51
CA VAL A 109 -103.81 -0.37 -18.81
C VAL A 109 -104.70 -1.35 -18.03
N GLN A 110 -104.93 -1.10 -16.75
CA GLN A 110 -105.79 -1.97 -15.93
C GLN A 110 -107.24 -1.95 -16.38
N LYS A 111 -107.76 -0.80 -16.82
CA LYS A 111 -109.11 -0.69 -17.39
C LYS A 111 -109.27 -1.55 -18.65
N ASN A 112 -108.29 -1.53 -19.55
CA ASN A 112 -108.29 -2.38 -20.75
C ASN A 112 -108.25 -3.89 -20.39
N ARG A 113 -107.53 -4.28 -19.32
CA ARG A 113 -107.39 -5.68 -18.89
C ARG A 113 -108.59 -6.22 -18.11
N MET A 114 -109.22 -5.40 -17.28
CA MET A 114 -110.33 -5.83 -16.40
C MET A 114 -111.68 -5.85 -17.12
N LYS A 115 -111.85 -5.10 -18.23
CA LYS A 115 -113.07 -5.01 -19.05
C LYS A 115 -114.35 -4.97 -18.20
N ASN A 116 -115.12 -6.07 -18.20
CA ASN A 116 -116.43 -6.19 -17.53
C ASN A 116 -116.35 -6.24 -15.99
N SER A 117 -115.16 -6.31 -15.40
CA SER A 117 -114.94 -6.31 -13.94
C SER A 117 -114.47 -4.95 -13.39
N TRP A 118 -114.52 -3.91 -14.21
CA TRP A 118 -114.20 -2.53 -13.81
C TRP A 118 -115.38 -1.92 -13.04
N ASP A 119 -115.12 -1.43 -11.83
CA ASP A 119 -116.12 -0.85 -10.92
C ASP A 119 -116.22 0.68 -11.09
N ASP A 120 -117.42 1.24 -10.90
CA ASP A 120 -117.72 2.67 -11.02
C ASP A 120 -116.87 3.52 -10.05
N GLY A 121 -116.50 2.95 -8.90
CA GLY A 121 -115.58 3.58 -7.95
C GLY A 121 -114.21 3.88 -8.55
N TYR A 122 -113.66 3.00 -9.40
CA TYR A 122 -112.38 3.23 -10.06
C TYR A 122 -112.47 4.26 -11.18
N GLU A 123 -113.62 4.37 -11.84
CA GLU A 123 -113.84 5.39 -12.88
C GLU A 123 -113.76 6.81 -12.28
N SER A 124 -114.37 7.02 -11.10
CA SER A 124 -114.30 8.31 -10.40
C SER A 124 -112.88 8.69 -9.96
N GLY A 125 -112.08 7.70 -9.52
CA GLY A 125 -110.68 7.90 -9.16
C GLY A 125 -109.77 8.20 -10.37
N MET A 126 -110.03 7.55 -11.50
CA MET A 126 -109.34 7.80 -12.76
C MET A 126 -109.60 9.23 -13.28
N GLU A 127 -110.84 9.70 -13.21
CA GLU A 127 -111.21 11.05 -13.63
C GLU A 127 -110.55 12.15 -12.76
N SER A 128 -110.42 11.90 -11.45
CA SER A 128 -109.68 12.80 -10.55
C SER A 128 -108.20 12.93 -10.92
N ILE A 129 -107.58 11.83 -11.37
CA ILE A 129 -106.17 11.84 -11.80
C ILE A 129 -106.02 12.51 -13.17
N ARG A 130 -106.99 12.37 -14.09
CA ARG A 130 -106.98 13.12 -15.37
C ARG A 130 -106.89 14.62 -15.14
N LYS A 131 -107.71 15.18 -14.25
CA LYS A 131 -107.65 16.61 -13.89
C LYS A 131 -106.28 17.04 -13.37
N LYS A 132 -105.59 16.18 -12.62
CA LYS A 132 -104.22 16.47 -12.16
C LYS A 132 -103.20 16.40 -13.29
N CYS A 133 -103.43 15.58 -14.31
CA CYS A 133 -102.55 15.54 -15.47
C CYS A 133 -102.69 16.79 -16.34
N GLU A 134 -103.82 17.52 -16.27
CA GLU A 134 -103.99 18.82 -16.95
C GLU A 134 -103.02 19.90 -16.44
N GLU A 135 -102.53 19.80 -15.19
CA GLU A 135 -101.51 20.69 -14.61
C GLU A 135 -100.12 20.52 -15.27
N GLY A 136 -99.94 19.44 -16.04
CA GLY A 136 -98.72 19.11 -16.77
C GLY A 136 -98.13 17.76 -16.35
N ILE A 137 -97.60 17.01 -17.33
CA ILE A 137 -96.98 15.71 -17.12
C ILE A 137 -95.52 15.70 -17.61
N HIS A 138 -94.73 14.79 -17.03
CA HIS A 138 -93.34 14.59 -17.45
C HIS A 138 -93.26 14.18 -18.94
N PRO A 139 -92.25 14.65 -19.71
CA PRO A 139 -92.11 14.37 -21.16
C PRO A 139 -92.19 12.89 -21.54
N VAL A 140 -91.78 12.01 -20.63
CA VAL A 140 -91.85 10.54 -20.79
C VAL A 140 -93.24 10.04 -21.16
N TRP A 141 -94.30 10.64 -20.60
CA TRP A 141 -95.66 10.19 -20.81
C TRP A 141 -96.20 10.65 -22.16
N GLY A 142 -95.83 11.86 -22.59
CA GLY A 142 -96.05 12.30 -23.96
C GLY A 142 -95.31 11.44 -24.99
N ARG A 143 -94.10 10.96 -24.65
CA ARG A 143 -93.38 9.98 -25.48
C ARG A 143 -94.07 8.62 -25.47
N MET A 144 -94.47 8.11 -24.31
CA MET A 144 -95.16 6.83 -24.15
C MET A 144 -96.47 6.78 -24.94
N ALA A 145 -97.23 7.88 -24.96
CA ALA A 145 -98.46 8.01 -25.75
C ALA A 145 -98.23 7.85 -27.27
N ARG A 146 -97.06 8.25 -27.76
CA ARG A 146 -96.69 8.07 -29.18
C ARG A 146 -96.22 6.64 -29.47
N GLU A 147 -95.67 5.96 -28.48
CA GLU A 147 -95.11 4.61 -28.64
C GLU A 147 -96.16 3.50 -28.45
N SER A 148 -97.21 3.71 -27.65
CA SER A 148 -98.29 2.73 -27.46
C SER A 148 -99.68 3.36 -27.66
N PRO A 149 -100.47 2.87 -28.64
CA PRO A 149 -101.84 3.34 -28.86
C PRO A 149 -102.74 3.20 -27.62
N LEU A 150 -102.53 2.18 -26.79
CA LEU A 150 -103.24 1.99 -25.52
C LEU A 150 -103.11 3.20 -24.58
N LEU A 151 -101.97 3.89 -24.60
CA LEU A 151 -101.67 5.02 -23.71
C LEU A 151 -101.77 6.38 -24.41
N ALA A 152 -102.36 6.43 -25.60
CA ALA A 152 -102.46 7.65 -26.40
C ALA A 152 -103.12 8.83 -25.67
N GLU A 153 -104.02 8.55 -24.71
CA GLU A 153 -104.68 9.54 -23.86
C GLU A 153 -103.67 10.45 -23.13
N LEU A 154 -102.51 9.92 -22.74
CA LEU A 154 -101.47 10.69 -22.06
C LEU A 154 -100.88 11.79 -22.95
N GLY A 155 -101.02 11.69 -24.27
CA GLY A 155 -100.53 12.69 -25.22
C GLY A 155 -101.39 13.95 -25.28
N LEU A 156 -102.57 13.96 -24.64
CA LEU A 156 -103.49 15.11 -24.62
C LEU A 156 -103.12 16.15 -23.56
N PHE A 157 -102.25 15.81 -22.60
CA PHE A 157 -101.88 16.69 -21.49
C PHE A 157 -100.61 17.53 -21.77
N PRO A 158 -100.46 18.74 -21.19
CA PRO A 158 -99.28 19.58 -21.38
C PRO A 158 -97.98 18.93 -20.85
N VAL A 159 -96.84 19.19 -21.49
CA VAL A 159 -95.52 18.66 -21.06
C VAL A 159 -94.67 19.75 -20.38
N LEU A 160 -94.13 19.47 -19.18
CA LEU A 160 -93.26 20.39 -18.43
C LEU A 160 -91.86 20.56 -19.09
N LYS A 161 -91.35 21.80 -19.20
CA LYS A 161 -89.97 22.12 -19.65
C LYS A 161 -88.97 21.97 -18.49
N ARG A 162 -87.76 21.45 -18.75
CA ARG A 162 -86.69 21.22 -17.75
C ARG A 162 -85.86 22.49 -17.46
N GLU A 163 -85.46 22.66 -16.21
CA GLU A 163 -84.31 23.48 -15.82
C GLU A 163 -83.14 22.53 -15.53
N ASP A 164 -82.06 22.61 -16.32
CA ASP A 164 -80.82 21.87 -16.04
C ASP A 164 -79.95 22.73 -15.11
N SER A 165 -79.60 22.21 -13.93
CA SER A 165 -78.57 22.82 -13.08
C SER A 165 -77.20 22.46 -13.64
N SER A 166 -76.41 23.48 -13.98
CA SER A 166 -75.01 23.33 -14.42
C SER A 166 -74.07 23.56 -13.23
N GLY A 167 -73.04 22.70 -13.11
CA GLY A 167 -71.95 22.90 -12.16
C GLY A 167 -71.08 24.10 -12.52
N ASP A 168 -70.29 24.59 -11.57
CA ASP A 168 -69.37 25.72 -11.80
C ASP A 168 -68.19 25.30 -12.68
N TYR A 169 -68.11 25.90 -13.86
CA TYR A 169 -67.10 25.58 -14.87
C TYR A 169 -65.68 25.88 -14.39
N ASP A 170 -65.47 27.06 -13.77
CA ASP A 170 -64.13 27.49 -13.40
C ASP A 170 -63.58 26.61 -12.26
N THR A 171 -64.41 26.26 -11.28
CA THR A 171 -64.01 25.34 -10.19
C THR A 171 -63.70 23.92 -10.70
N TRP A 172 -64.47 23.40 -11.67
CA TRP A 172 -64.23 22.06 -12.23
C TRP A 172 -62.98 22.00 -13.10
N LEU A 173 -62.74 23.05 -13.91
CA LEU A 173 -61.58 23.16 -14.77
C LEU A 173 -60.30 23.32 -13.93
N GLU A 174 -60.31 24.17 -12.90
CA GLU A 174 -59.18 24.31 -11.99
C GLU A 174 -58.89 23.00 -11.23
N GLY A 175 -59.94 22.30 -10.79
CA GLY A 175 -59.80 21.00 -10.15
C GLY A 175 -59.24 19.88 -11.05
N SER A 176 -59.14 20.10 -12.36
CA SER A 176 -58.56 19.14 -13.32
C SER A 176 -57.04 19.22 -13.45
N LYS A 177 -56.41 20.24 -12.87
CA LYS A 177 -54.95 20.41 -12.79
C LYS A 177 -54.34 19.47 -11.75
N ILE A 178 -54.40 18.18 -12.04
CA ILE A 178 -53.97 17.11 -11.15
C ILE A 178 -52.98 16.18 -11.84
N ASP A 179 -52.17 15.49 -11.04
CA ASP A 179 -51.46 14.31 -11.52
C ASP A 179 -52.47 13.18 -11.74
N PHE A 180 -52.57 12.67 -12.97
CA PHE A 180 -53.51 11.60 -13.33
C PHE A 180 -53.22 10.27 -12.62
N GLU A 181 -52.03 10.07 -12.06
CA GLU A 181 -51.70 8.91 -11.23
C GLU A 181 -52.03 9.12 -9.74
N ASN A 182 -52.25 10.37 -9.30
CA ASN A 182 -52.66 10.65 -7.93
C ASN A 182 -54.15 10.32 -7.72
N ARG A 183 -54.36 9.13 -7.16
CA ARG A 183 -55.68 8.55 -6.88
C ARG A 183 -56.57 9.45 -6.03
N SER A 184 -56.00 10.18 -5.09
CA SER A 184 -56.74 11.03 -4.15
C SER A 184 -57.33 12.22 -4.88
N SER A 185 -56.46 12.97 -5.58
CA SER A 185 -56.83 14.15 -6.36
C SER A 185 -57.79 13.78 -7.50
N LEU A 186 -57.51 12.70 -8.23
CA LEU A 186 -58.39 12.20 -9.28
C LEU A 186 -59.79 11.84 -8.75
N ARG A 187 -59.87 11.23 -7.56
CA ARG A 187 -61.15 10.88 -6.94
C ARG A 187 -61.93 12.10 -6.45
N GLU A 188 -61.23 13.11 -5.95
CA GLU A 188 -61.80 14.38 -5.50
C GLU A 188 -62.37 15.16 -6.69
N TRP A 189 -61.60 15.27 -7.78
CA TRP A 189 -62.04 15.91 -9.01
C TRP A 189 -63.25 15.23 -9.65
N LEU A 190 -63.25 13.89 -9.75
CA LEU A 190 -64.41 13.11 -10.21
C LEU A 190 -65.63 13.23 -9.26
N GLY A 191 -65.47 13.87 -8.11
CA GLY A 191 -66.53 14.17 -7.16
C GLY A 191 -67.19 15.53 -7.32
N LEU A 192 -66.63 16.42 -8.14
CA LEU A 192 -67.19 17.73 -8.44
C LEU A 192 -68.38 17.61 -9.41
N ASP A 193 -69.29 18.58 -9.34
CA ASP A 193 -70.39 18.67 -10.30
C ASP A 193 -69.85 19.13 -11.66
N VAL A 194 -70.01 18.29 -12.68
CA VAL A 194 -69.57 18.61 -14.04
C VAL A 194 -70.37 19.78 -14.64
N PRO A 195 -69.73 20.68 -15.39
CA PRO A 195 -70.39 21.87 -15.96
C PRO A 195 -71.19 21.58 -17.24
N PHE A 196 -71.17 20.35 -17.74
CA PHE A 196 -71.86 19.92 -18.97
C PHE A 196 -72.84 18.76 -18.70
N PRO A 197 -73.91 18.62 -19.51
CA PRO A 197 -74.91 17.60 -19.30
C PRO A 197 -74.34 16.19 -19.58
N LEU A 198 -74.37 15.33 -18.56
CA LEU A 198 -74.05 13.91 -18.70
C LEU A 198 -75.31 13.04 -18.69
N SER A 199 -75.35 12.04 -19.59
CA SER A 199 -76.32 10.95 -19.53
C SER A 199 -76.20 10.14 -18.25
N LEU A 200 -77.28 9.44 -17.85
CA LEU A 200 -77.26 8.56 -16.67
C LEU A 200 -76.19 7.46 -16.78
N SER A 201 -75.95 6.92 -17.98
CA SER A 201 -74.91 5.90 -18.21
C SER A 201 -73.50 6.43 -18.02
N GLN A 202 -73.24 7.70 -18.36
CA GLN A 202 -71.96 8.37 -18.11
C GLN A 202 -71.75 8.62 -16.62
N LYS A 203 -72.78 9.13 -15.91
CA LYS A 203 -72.73 9.35 -14.46
C LYS A 203 -72.48 8.04 -13.69
N ASP A 204 -73.12 6.94 -14.10
CA ASP A 204 -72.92 5.62 -13.51
C ASP A 204 -71.49 5.10 -13.72
N THR A 205 -70.88 5.31 -14.89
CA THR A 205 -69.49 4.91 -15.18
C THR A 205 -68.49 5.75 -14.38
N ILE A 206 -68.68 7.08 -14.30
CA ILE A 206 -67.85 7.95 -13.46
C ILE A 206 -67.93 7.52 -11.99
N ALA A 207 -69.13 7.26 -11.47
CA ALA A 207 -69.32 6.77 -10.09
C ALA A 207 -68.66 5.40 -9.85
N LYS A 208 -68.65 4.53 -10.87
CA LYS A 208 -67.96 3.23 -10.83
C LYS A 208 -66.45 3.40 -10.75
N ILE A 209 -65.85 4.26 -11.57
CA ILE A 209 -64.41 4.60 -11.55
C ILE A 209 -64.03 5.23 -10.21
N ARG A 210 -64.81 6.22 -9.75
CA ARG A 210 -64.62 6.89 -8.45
C ARG A 210 -64.66 5.92 -7.26
N LYS A 211 -65.48 4.88 -7.33
CA LYS A 211 -65.53 3.82 -6.30
C LYS A 211 -64.33 2.88 -6.37
N ASP A 212 -63.84 2.58 -7.57
CA ASP A 212 -62.66 1.73 -7.80
C ASP A 212 -61.39 2.39 -7.23
N LEU A 213 -61.33 3.72 -7.24
CA LEU A 213 -60.25 4.54 -6.65
C LEU A 213 -60.10 4.44 -5.11
N ILE A 214 -61.08 3.90 -4.38
CA ILE A 214 -61.02 3.78 -2.90
C ILE A 214 -60.10 2.63 -2.45
N GLY A 215 -59.92 1.61 -3.30
CA GLY A 215 -59.20 0.38 -2.98
C GLY A 215 -57.93 0.19 -3.81
N LYS A 216 -57.76 -1.01 -4.39
CA LYS A 216 -56.79 -1.26 -5.45
C LYS A 216 -57.50 -1.06 -6.80
N PRO A 217 -57.29 0.07 -7.48
CA PRO A 217 -57.98 0.36 -8.74
C PRO A 217 -57.52 -0.62 -9.81
N ARG A 218 -58.43 -1.02 -10.70
CA ARG A 218 -58.16 -1.89 -11.84
C ARG A 218 -58.10 -1.06 -13.10
N PHE A 219 -57.03 -0.28 -13.22
CA PHE A 219 -56.79 0.67 -14.32
C PHE A 219 -56.96 0.03 -15.70
N GLU A 220 -56.48 -1.21 -15.88
CA GLU A 220 -56.64 -2.03 -17.10
C GLU A 220 -58.10 -2.21 -17.55
N LYS A 221 -59.07 -2.12 -16.64
CA LYS A 221 -60.50 -2.28 -16.94
C LYS A 221 -61.20 -0.97 -17.24
N TRP A 222 -60.55 0.16 -17.02
CA TRP A 222 -61.18 1.47 -17.16
C TRP A 222 -61.47 1.77 -18.63
N GLU A 223 -60.55 1.45 -19.54
CA GLU A 223 -60.77 1.61 -20.98
C GLU A 223 -61.98 0.79 -21.47
N GLU A 224 -62.12 -0.47 -21.01
CA GLU A 224 -63.31 -1.29 -21.28
C GLU A 224 -64.59 -0.62 -20.73
N TRP A 225 -64.57 -0.09 -19.51
CA TRP A 225 -65.73 0.55 -18.90
C TRP A 225 -66.11 1.87 -19.58
N MET A 226 -65.12 2.63 -20.03
CA MET A 226 -65.28 3.90 -20.73
C MET A 226 -65.77 3.71 -22.16
N SER A 227 -65.30 2.68 -22.87
CA SER A 227 -65.68 2.40 -24.26
C SER A 227 -67.20 2.33 -24.50
N LEU A 228 -67.97 2.01 -23.45
CA LEU A 228 -69.43 1.87 -23.49
C LEU A 228 -70.20 3.18 -23.28
N SER A 229 -69.60 4.21 -22.68
CA SER A 229 -70.34 5.44 -22.34
C SER A 229 -69.54 6.75 -22.29
N LEU A 230 -68.22 6.69 -22.10
CA LEU A 230 -67.31 7.85 -21.98
C LEU A 230 -66.28 7.91 -23.13
N SER A 231 -66.63 7.39 -24.31
CA SER A 231 -65.77 7.42 -25.51
C SER A 231 -66.27 8.42 -26.53
N GLY A 232 -65.34 9.20 -27.12
CA GLY A 232 -65.63 10.20 -28.15
C GLY A 232 -66.46 11.38 -27.64
N LEU A 233 -66.18 11.84 -26.43
CA LEU A 233 -66.82 13.03 -25.87
C LEU A 233 -66.31 14.28 -26.61
N GLU A 234 -67.18 15.28 -26.78
CA GLU A 234 -66.83 16.56 -27.40
C GLU A 234 -66.52 17.63 -26.35
N ASN A 235 -65.65 18.60 -26.70
CA ASN A 235 -65.30 19.77 -25.88
C ASN A 235 -64.81 19.38 -24.47
N ASP A 236 -65.33 19.98 -23.40
CA ASP A 236 -64.88 19.75 -22.01
C ASP A 236 -65.06 18.29 -21.55
N GLY A 237 -65.93 17.52 -22.21
CA GLY A 237 -66.05 16.08 -21.98
C GLY A 237 -64.82 15.30 -22.46
N ALA A 238 -64.13 15.76 -23.50
CA ALA A 238 -62.90 15.14 -23.99
C ALA A 238 -61.75 15.29 -22.98
N LEU A 239 -61.72 16.36 -22.17
CA LEU A 239 -60.76 16.51 -21.08
C LEU A 239 -60.95 15.41 -20.02
N LEU A 240 -62.21 15.15 -19.65
CA LEU A 240 -62.56 14.05 -18.73
C LEU A 240 -62.15 12.68 -19.28
N GLU A 241 -62.42 12.42 -20.56
CA GLU A 241 -62.03 11.19 -21.25
C GLU A 241 -60.51 11.04 -21.28
N GLY A 242 -59.78 12.09 -21.70
CA GLY A 242 -58.33 12.08 -21.83
C GLY A 242 -57.59 11.85 -20.51
N ILE A 243 -58.02 12.50 -19.42
CA ILE A 243 -57.40 12.31 -18.09
C ILE A 243 -57.63 10.89 -17.57
N LEU A 244 -58.82 10.32 -17.78
CA LEU A 244 -59.12 8.96 -17.35
C LEU A 244 -58.39 7.91 -18.20
N LEU A 245 -58.19 8.19 -19.50
CA LEU A 245 -57.36 7.36 -20.38
C LEU A 245 -55.88 7.41 -19.95
N ALA A 246 -55.37 8.60 -19.62
CA ALA A 246 -54.01 8.79 -19.10
C ALA A 246 -53.82 8.01 -17.78
N ALA A 247 -54.75 8.15 -16.84
CA ALA A 247 -54.77 7.40 -15.58
C ALA A 247 -54.87 5.87 -15.79
N SER A 248 -55.41 5.41 -16.92
CA SER A 248 -55.49 4.00 -17.27
C SER A 248 -54.26 3.46 -17.99
N GLY A 249 -53.32 4.33 -18.41
CA GLY A 249 -52.15 3.97 -19.20
C GLY A 249 -52.47 3.69 -20.69
N SER A 250 -53.55 4.25 -21.23
CA SER A 250 -53.94 4.06 -22.64
C SER A 250 -53.16 5.00 -23.56
N GLU A 251 -52.62 4.47 -24.66
CA GLU A 251 -51.97 5.24 -25.74
C GLU A 251 -52.92 6.24 -26.41
N ASN A 252 -54.23 6.03 -26.30
CA ASN A 252 -55.24 6.92 -26.87
C ASN A 252 -55.40 8.22 -26.09
N ALA A 253 -54.82 8.35 -24.89
CA ALA A 253 -54.95 9.52 -24.04
C ALA A 253 -54.45 10.80 -24.73
N SER A 254 -53.23 10.76 -25.28
CA SER A 254 -52.63 11.92 -25.99
C SER A 254 -53.45 12.31 -27.22
N ILE A 255 -53.96 11.32 -27.97
CA ILE A 255 -54.81 11.56 -29.15
C ILE A 255 -56.09 12.31 -28.77
N VAL A 256 -56.74 11.94 -27.66
CA VAL A 256 -57.96 12.62 -27.20
C VAL A 256 -57.63 14.03 -26.70
N LEU A 257 -56.53 14.18 -25.95
CA LEU A 257 -56.14 15.44 -25.34
C LEU A 257 -55.65 16.48 -26.36
N GLU A 258 -54.92 16.08 -27.41
CA GLU A 258 -54.43 16.98 -28.46
C GLU A 258 -55.55 17.62 -29.31
N ASN A 259 -56.70 16.95 -29.41
CA ASN A 259 -57.84 17.43 -30.18
C ASN A 259 -58.69 18.48 -29.43
N LEU A 260 -58.36 18.80 -28.17
CA LEU A 260 -59.05 19.81 -27.37
C LEU A 260 -58.73 21.25 -27.82
N ASN A 261 -59.75 22.10 -27.79
CA ASN A 261 -59.64 23.53 -28.10
C ASN A 261 -60.32 24.38 -27.02
N GLY A 262 -59.97 25.67 -26.93
CA GLY A 262 -60.55 26.59 -25.94
C GLY A 262 -59.78 26.62 -24.61
N ARG A 263 -60.46 26.92 -23.50
CA ARG A 263 -59.85 27.14 -22.16
C ARG A 263 -59.25 25.87 -21.54
N ALA A 264 -59.68 24.68 -21.97
CA ALA A 264 -59.15 23.39 -21.52
C ALA A 264 -57.85 22.96 -22.23
N LYS A 265 -57.46 23.66 -23.31
CA LYS A 265 -56.30 23.30 -24.13
C LYS A 265 -54.98 23.33 -23.34
N ASP A 266 -54.81 24.34 -22.49
CA ASP A 266 -53.57 24.52 -21.73
C ASP A 266 -53.37 23.36 -20.75
N ILE A 267 -54.42 22.94 -20.05
CA ILE A 267 -54.41 21.79 -19.13
C ILE A 267 -54.15 20.49 -19.91
N ALA A 268 -54.83 20.29 -21.04
CA ALA A 268 -54.62 19.12 -21.89
C ALA A 268 -53.17 19.03 -22.38
N SER A 269 -52.56 20.16 -22.77
CA SER A 269 -51.16 20.22 -23.19
C SER A 269 -50.19 19.89 -22.05
N GLY A 270 -50.45 20.36 -20.82
CA GLY A 270 -49.66 20.01 -19.64
C GLY A 270 -49.75 18.52 -19.31
N ILE A 271 -50.93 17.91 -19.46
CA ILE A 271 -51.11 16.47 -19.24
C ILE A 271 -50.41 15.65 -20.32
N CYS A 272 -50.46 16.05 -21.59
CA CYS A 272 -49.65 15.42 -22.64
C CYS A 272 -48.16 15.53 -22.37
N MET A 273 -47.67 16.69 -21.93
CA MET A 273 -46.26 16.87 -21.54
C MET A 273 -45.87 15.93 -20.40
N LEU A 274 -46.71 15.80 -19.36
CA LEU A 274 -46.47 14.86 -18.26
C LEU A 274 -46.43 13.40 -18.74
N ILE A 275 -47.32 13.01 -19.66
CA ILE A 275 -47.31 11.67 -20.27
C ILE A 275 -45.99 11.44 -21.03
N SER A 276 -45.58 12.38 -21.87
CA SER A 276 -44.36 12.25 -22.68
C SER A 276 -43.08 12.22 -21.84
N LEU A 277 -43.01 13.02 -20.76
CA LEU A 277 -41.90 12.97 -19.80
C LEU A 277 -41.76 11.57 -19.18
N ARG A 278 -42.88 10.98 -18.73
CA ARG A 278 -42.92 9.63 -18.13
C ARG A 278 -42.65 8.50 -19.12
N ASN A 279 -42.98 8.69 -20.39
CA ASN A 279 -42.76 7.71 -21.45
C ASN A 279 -41.33 7.72 -22.01
N GLY A 280 -40.52 8.75 -21.68
CA GLY A 280 -39.17 8.87 -22.22
C GLY A 280 -39.09 9.57 -23.58
N ASP A 281 -40.12 10.32 -23.97
CA ASP A 281 -40.13 11.02 -25.27
C ASP A 281 -39.16 12.22 -25.25
N ASP A 282 -38.67 12.61 -26.44
CA ASP A 282 -37.87 13.83 -26.63
C ASP A 282 -38.77 15.06 -26.56
N LEU A 283 -38.45 16.00 -25.66
CA LEU A 283 -39.19 17.25 -25.50
C LEU A 283 -38.28 18.38 -25.01
N ASP A 284 -38.74 19.61 -25.19
CA ASP A 284 -38.06 20.81 -24.71
C ASP A 284 -38.16 20.89 -23.17
N TRP A 285 -37.03 20.60 -22.53
CA TRP A 285 -36.90 20.57 -21.08
C TRP A 285 -37.22 21.93 -20.43
N GLU A 286 -36.90 23.04 -21.10
CA GLU A 286 -37.18 24.38 -20.55
C GLU A 286 -38.69 24.60 -20.38
N LEU A 287 -39.51 24.08 -21.29
CA LEU A 287 -40.97 24.18 -21.19
C LEU A 287 -41.52 23.42 -19.98
N ALA A 288 -40.88 22.31 -19.58
CA ALA A 288 -41.30 21.54 -18.41
C ALA A 288 -41.02 22.28 -17.09
N ILE A 289 -39.93 23.06 -17.02
CA ILE A 289 -39.50 23.73 -15.78
C ILE A 289 -40.05 25.16 -15.62
N GLN A 290 -40.57 25.79 -16.68
CA GLN A 290 -41.06 27.17 -16.68
C GLN A 290 -42.45 27.39 -16.06
N GLY A 291 -43.21 26.33 -15.73
CA GLY A 291 -44.58 26.46 -15.18
C GLY A 291 -44.65 27.14 -13.80
N ASP A 292 -45.76 27.81 -13.49
CA ASP A 292 -46.01 28.37 -12.15
C ASP A 292 -46.39 27.25 -11.15
N LEU A 293 -45.79 27.25 -9.95
CA LEU A 293 -45.93 26.22 -8.90
C LEU A 293 -47.28 26.25 -8.15
N ASP A 294 -48.35 26.74 -8.77
CA ASP A 294 -49.63 26.99 -8.10
C ASP A 294 -50.55 25.77 -8.06
N ASP A 295 -50.29 24.75 -8.88
CA ASP A 295 -51.14 23.57 -9.03
C ASP A 295 -50.36 22.24 -9.09
N GLN A 296 -51.07 21.15 -8.82
CA GLN A 296 -50.48 19.83 -8.68
C GLN A 296 -49.93 19.28 -10.01
N LEU A 297 -50.55 19.61 -11.15
CA LEU A 297 -50.09 19.17 -12.46
C LEU A 297 -48.73 19.82 -12.78
N SER A 298 -48.60 21.12 -12.53
CA SER A 298 -47.35 21.87 -12.72
C SER A 298 -46.21 21.31 -11.86
N VAL A 299 -46.47 20.97 -10.59
CA VAL A 299 -45.47 20.32 -9.71
C VAL A 299 -45.01 18.96 -10.27
N SER A 300 -45.94 18.13 -10.74
CA SER A 300 -45.60 16.82 -11.33
C SER A 300 -44.80 16.97 -12.63
N ILE A 301 -45.15 17.90 -13.51
CA ILE A 301 -44.41 18.17 -14.75
C ILE A 301 -42.96 18.59 -14.42
N LYS A 302 -42.77 19.55 -13.51
CA LYS A 302 -41.42 19.97 -13.10
C LYS A 302 -40.62 18.82 -12.51
N THR A 303 -41.24 18.03 -11.62
CA THR A 303 -40.58 16.89 -10.97
C THR A 303 -40.10 15.86 -11.99
N GLU A 304 -40.97 15.44 -12.93
CA GLU A 304 -40.60 14.48 -13.98
C GLU A 304 -39.59 15.08 -14.98
N GLY A 305 -39.71 16.39 -15.28
CA GLY A 305 -38.73 17.13 -16.07
C GLY A 305 -37.34 17.11 -15.46
N TRP A 306 -37.24 17.30 -14.14
CA TRP A 306 -35.98 17.19 -13.41
C TRP A 306 -35.50 15.75 -13.23
N LEU A 307 -36.32 14.71 -13.44
CA LEU A 307 -35.85 13.32 -13.42
C LEU A 307 -35.23 12.86 -14.75
N ARG A 308 -35.46 13.60 -15.85
CA ARG A 308 -34.91 13.35 -17.19
C ARG A 308 -33.53 14.00 -17.37
N ASP A 309 -32.49 13.34 -16.86
CA ASP A 309 -31.11 13.85 -16.93
C ASP A 309 -30.52 13.89 -18.35
N ASP A 310 -31.09 13.11 -19.26
CA ASP A 310 -30.79 13.10 -20.69
C ASP A 310 -31.13 14.43 -21.39
N LEU A 311 -32.09 15.20 -20.85
CA LEU A 311 -32.57 16.45 -21.45
C LEU A 311 -31.90 17.71 -20.89
N TYR A 312 -31.03 17.60 -19.89
CA TYR A 312 -30.39 18.77 -19.30
C TYR A 312 -29.49 19.51 -20.30
N PRO A 313 -29.52 20.85 -20.33
CA PRO A 313 -28.60 21.64 -21.13
C PRO A 313 -27.16 21.51 -20.60
N GLU A 314 -26.17 21.85 -21.44
CA GLU A 314 -24.75 21.76 -21.06
C GLU A 314 -24.37 22.75 -19.94
N ASP A 315 -25.02 23.92 -19.92
CA ASP A 315 -24.77 24.99 -18.94
C ASP A 315 -26.07 25.38 -18.21
N MET A 316 -26.03 25.35 -16.87
CA MET A 316 -27.12 25.81 -16.01
C MET A 316 -26.59 26.71 -14.88
N SER A 317 -27.38 27.71 -14.49
CA SER A 317 -27.07 28.53 -13.32
C SER A 317 -27.30 27.76 -12.02
N LEU A 318 -26.55 28.09 -10.97
CA LEU A 318 -26.72 27.47 -9.64
C LEU A 318 -28.17 27.60 -9.12
N ASP A 319 -28.81 28.75 -9.33
CA ASP A 319 -30.16 29.00 -8.82
C ASP A 319 -31.16 28.00 -9.44
N ILE A 320 -31.03 27.75 -10.76
CA ILE A 320 -31.85 26.78 -11.50
C ILE A 320 -31.56 25.35 -11.02
N ILE A 321 -30.29 24.99 -10.82
CA ILE A 321 -29.89 23.66 -10.36
C ILE A 321 -30.45 23.38 -8.95
N MET A 322 -30.28 24.34 -8.02
CA MET A 322 -30.74 24.19 -6.64
C MET A 322 -32.27 24.19 -6.54
N GLU A 323 -32.97 24.95 -7.39
CA GLU A 323 -34.43 24.85 -7.53
C GLU A 323 -34.83 23.42 -7.93
N GLY A 324 -34.17 22.85 -8.94
CA GLY A 324 -34.42 21.48 -9.40
C GLY A 324 -34.17 20.44 -8.31
N VAL A 325 -33.06 20.56 -7.58
CA VAL A 325 -32.74 19.68 -6.46
C VAL A 325 -33.82 19.76 -5.37
N SER A 326 -34.27 20.97 -5.00
CA SER A 326 -35.33 21.16 -3.99
C SER A 326 -36.63 20.47 -4.43
N ILE A 327 -37.04 20.66 -5.69
CA ILE A 327 -38.26 20.05 -6.24
C ILE A 327 -38.20 18.52 -6.16
N VAL A 328 -37.07 17.92 -6.55
CA VAL A 328 -36.90 16.47 -6.52
C VAL A 328 -36.85 15.94 -5.08
N GLU A 329 -36.12 16.59 -4.16
CA GLU A 329 -36.04 16.19 -2.75
C GLU A 329 -37.40 16.31 -2.03
N GLU A 330 -38.14 17.41 -2.24
CA GLU A 330 -39.46 17.64 -1.65
C GLU A 330 -40.51 16.62 -2.13
N SER A 331 -40.37 16.14 -3.37
CA SER A 331 -41.21 15.07 -3.92
C SER A 331 -40.90 13.68 -3.34
N GLY A 332 -39.84 13.54 -2.53
CA GLY A 332 -39.38 12.27 -1.95
C GLY A 332 -38.72 11.34 -2.98
N ARG A 333 -38.26 11.87 -4.11
CA ARG A 333 -37.55 11.14 -5.16
C ARG A 333 -36.04 11.27 -4.98
N VAL A 334 -35.27 10.39 -5.63
CA VAL A 334 -33.80 10.44 -5.60
C VAL A 334 -33.30 11.41 -6.65
N VAL A 335 -32.44 12.36 -6.24
CA VAL A 335 -31.79 13.31 -7.16
C VAL A 335 -30.96 12.54 -8.19
N PRO A 336 -31.18 12.74 -9.51
CA PRO A 336 -30.39 12.10 -10.56
C PRO A 336 -28.90 12.36 -10.43
N ASN A 337 -28.06 11.42 -10.91
CA ASN A 337 -26.60 11.53 -10.80
C ASN A 337 -26.07 12.80 -11.48
N LYS A 338 -26.47 13.06 -12.73
CA LYS A 338 -26.04 14.26 -13.46
C LYS A 338 -26.42 15.55 -12.73
N LEU A 339 -27.62 15.62 -12.14
CA LEU A 339 -28.07 16.79 -11.39
C LEU A 339 -27.24 17.00 -10.12
N ALA A 340 -26.93 15.92 -9.41
CA ALA A 340 -26.11 15.97 -8.20
C ALA A 340 -24.68 16.44 -8.49
N TRP A 341 -24.08 15.99 -9.60
CA TRP A 341 -22.76 16.43 -10.05
C TRP A 341 -22.74 17.91 -10.46
N LEU A 342 -23.74 18.35 -11.24
CA LEU A 342 -23.90 19.77 -11.60
C LEU A 342 -24.11 20.65 -10.36
N ALA A 343 -24.88 20.19 -9.37
CA ALA A 343 -25.04 20.88 -8.10
C ALA A 343 -23.71 20.98 -7.34
N SER A 344 -22.94 19.90 -7.27
CA SER A 344 -21.65 19.87 -6.60
C SER A 344 -20.65 20.84 -7.22
N GLU A 345 -20.53 20.86 -8.56
CA GLU A 345 -19.70 21.79 -9.32
C GLU A 345 -20.08 23.25 -9.04
N ALA A 346 -21.37 23.57 -9.18
CA ALA A 346 -21.85 24.93 -8.98
C ALA A 346 -21.73 25.42 -7.52
N LEU A 347 -21.88 24.52 -6.54
CA LEU A 347 -21.67 24.81 -5.12
C LEU A 347 -20.20 25.00 -4.76
N TYR A 348 -19.29 24.26 -5.40
CA TYR A 348 -17.85 24.46 -5.27
C TYR A 348 -17.45 25.88 -5.69
N GLU A 349 -17.94 26.36 -6.85
CA GLU A 349 -17.69 27.72 -7.35
C GLU A 349 -18.22 28.81 -6.40
N LYS A 350 -19.26 28.51 -5.61
CA LYS A 350 -19.78 29.39 -4.54
C LYS A 350 -19.12 29.19 -3.17
N GLN A 351 -18.13 28.31 -3.08
CA GLN A 351 -17.41 27.97 -1.84
C GLN A 351 -18.25 27.28 -0.75
N ASP A 352 -19.39 26.67 -1.09
CA ASP A 352 -20.16 25.82 -0.16
C ASP A 352 -19.74 24.36 -0.29
N TYR A 353 -18.55 24.06 0.20
CA TYR A 353 -17.92 22.74 0.08
C TYR A 353 -18.71 21.64 0.82
N SER A 354 -19.36 21.99 1.94
CA SER A 354 -20.08 21.02 2.77
C SER A 354 -21.29 20.42 2.04
N LEU A 355 -22.03 21.27 1.34
CA LEU A 355 -23.20 20.86 0.58
C LEU A 355 -22.79 20.22 -0.74
N ALA A 356 -21.70 20.69 -1.36
CA ALA A 356 -21.12 20.04 -2.54
C ALA A 356 -20.73 18.58 -2.27
N LEU A 357 -20.11 18.28 -1.11
CA LEU A 357 -19.74 16.93 -0.69
C LEU A 357 -20.97 16.04 -0.43
N LYS A 358 -22.05 16.59 0.16
CA LYS A 358 -23.31 15.85 0.41
C LYS A 358 -23.90 15.28 -0.88
N TYR A 359 -23.85 16.02 -2.00
CA TYR A 359 -24.47 15.59 -3.25
C TYR A 359 -23.71 14.48 -3.97
N ILE A 360 -22.39 14.38 -3.77
CA ILE A 360 -21.56 13.33 -4.39
C ILE A 360 -21.40 12.09 -3.51
N ASP A 361 -21.81 12.14 -2.25
CA ASP A 361 -21.68 11.01 -1.31
C ASP A 361 -22.39 9.75 -1.82
N GLY A 362 -21.64 8.64 -1.86
CA GLY A 362 -22.10 7.35 -2.38
C GLY A 362 -22.28 7.28 -3.90
N ARG A 363 -21.80 8.27 -4.68
CA ARG A 363 -21.89 8.28 -6.15
C ARG A 363 -20.50 8.10 -6.78
N SER A 364 -20.42 7.34 -7.87
CA SER A 364 -19.20 7.17 -8.66
C SER A 364 -19.00 8.36 -9.61
N VAL A 365 -17.75 8.80 -9.73
CA VAL A 365 -17.34 9.73 -10.80
C VAL A 365 -17.42 8.99 -12.13
N ILE A 366 -17.93 9.63 -13.18
CA ILE A 366 -18.10 9.03 -14.50
C ILE A 366 -17.45 9.83 -15.64
N ASP A 367 -17.06 11.09 -15.38
CA ASP A 367 -16.58 12.01 -16.39
C ASP A 367 -15.50 12.96 -15.86
N TYR A 368 -14.91 13.71 -16.79
CA TYR A 368 -13.82 14.65 -16.51
C TYR A 368 -14.27 15.77 -15.54
N ARG A 369 -15.47 16.32 -15.72
CA ARG A 369 -16.00 17.40 -14.87
C ARG A 369 -16.18 16.92 -13.43
N GLY A 370 -16.79 15.75 -13.23
CA GLY A 370 -16.93 15.14 -11.91
C GLY A 370 -15.59 14.87 -11.25
N LEU A 371 -14.60 14.38 -12.02
CA LEU A 371 -13.25 14.13 -11.51
C LEU A 371 -12.55 15.43 -11.07
N ASP A 372 -12.57 16.47 -11.91
CA ASP A 372 -11.98 17.79 -11.59
C ASP A 372 -12.60 18.38 -10.31
N VAL A 373 -13.92 18.33 -10.18
CA VAL A 373 -14.63 18.78 -8.96
C VAL A 373 -14.21 17.97 -7.74
N CYS A 374 -14.16 16.63 -7.83
CA CYS A 374 -13.71 15.79 -6.72
C CYS A 374 -12.27 16.12 -6.31
N LEU A 375 -11.35 16.26 -7.27
CA LEU A 375 -9.94 16.59 -7.00
C LEU A 375 -9.79 17.98 -6.37
N LYS A 376 -10.60 18.95 -6.80
CA LYS A 376 -10.67 20.29 -6.19
C LYS A 376 -11.24 20.28 -4.77
N LEU A 377 -12.20 19.39 -4.48
CA LEU A 377 -12.81 19.23 -3.16
C LEU A 377 -11.91 18.48 -2.16
N MET A 378 -10.94 17.67 -2.61
CA MET A 378 -10.03 16.87 -1.77
C MET A 378 -9.47 17.63 -0.56
N ALA A 379 -9.00 18.86 -0.76
CA ALA A 379 -8.40 19.66 0.30
C ALA A 379 -9.39 20.09 1.41
N LYS A 380 -10.70 19.95 1.17
CA LYS A 380 -11.79 20.32 2.08
C LYS A 380 -12.60 19.12 2.56
N ASP A 381 -12.25 17.92 2.11
CA ASP A 381 -12.98 16.68 2.37
C ASP A 381 -12.35 15.89 3.53
N SER A 382 -12.84 16.11 4.75
CA SER A 382 -12.37 15.35 5.92
C SER A 382 -12.93 13.93 6.01
N ALA A 383 -13.96 13.60 5.23
CA ALA A 383 -14.66 12.31 5.28
C ALA A 383 -14.21 11.34 4.17
N ASN A 384 -13.27 11.75 3.31
CA ASN A 384 -12.80 11.03 2.13
C ASN A 384 -13.94 10.68 1.15
N THR A 385 -15.02 11.46 1.12
CA THR A 385 -16.14 11.30 0.20
C THR A 385 -15.68 11.42 -1.26
N SER A 386 -14.94 12.48 -1.62
CA SER A 386 -14.38 12.69 -2.96
C SER A 386 -13.41 11.58 -3.35
N PHE A 387 -12.58 11.12 -2.41
CA PHE A 387 -11.68 9.98 -2.65
C PHE A 387 -12.46 8.70 -2.98
N ASN A 388 -13.47 8.36 -2.17
CA ASN A 388 -14.29 7.17 -2.39
C ASN A 388 -15.04 7.23 -3.73
N SER A 389 -15.59 8.40 -4.09
CA SER A 389 -16.27 8.60 -5.37
C SER A 389 -15.36 8.38 -6.58
N ILE A 390 -14.11 8.84 -6.52
CA ILE A 390 -13.12 8.60 -7.58
C ILE A 390 -12.78 7.10 -7.66
N ILE A 391 -12.46 6.46 -6.54
CA ILE A 391 -12.08 5.04 -6.51
C ILE A 391 -13.23 4.14 -6.99
N MET A 392 -14.49 4.49 -6.72
CA MET A 392 -15.64 3.76 -7.25
C MET A 392 -15.79 3.85 -8.78
N GLY A 393 -15.28 4.91 -9.41
CA GLY A 393 -15.44 5.17 -10.84
C GLY A 393 -14.17 4.99 -11.69
N ILE A 394 -12.99 4.90 -11.09
CA ILE A 394 -11.71 4.97 -11.80
C ILE A 394 -11.51 3.87 -12.86
N GLU A 395 -12.13 2.70 -12.71
CA GLU A 395 -12.05 1.63 -13.72
C GLU A 395 -12.81 1.95 -15.01
N ASP A 396 -13.79 2.85 -14.95
CA ASP A 396 -14.62 3.28 -16.08
C ASP A 396 -14.09 4.58 -16.73
N PHE A 397 -13.00 5.16 -16.22
CA PHE A 397 -12.41 6.39 -16.75
C PHE A 397 -11.83 6.20 -18.16
N ASP A 398 -12.05 7.20 -19.01
CA ASP A 398 -11.38 7.30 -20.29
C ASP A 398 -9.92 7.78 -20.15
N GLU A 399 -9.18 7.80 -21.26
CA GLU A 399 -7.76 8.21 -21.26
C GLU A 399 -7.56 9.64 -20.73
N GLU A 400 -8.50 10.57 -20.97
CA GLU A 400 -8.40 11.96 -20.50
C GLU A 400 -8.59 12.05 -18.98
N CYS A 401 -9.58 11.34 -18.43
CA CYS A 401 -9.82 11.26 -16.99
C CYS A 401 -8.64 10.59 -16.27
N LEU A 402 -8.09 9.50 -16.81
CA LEU A 402 -6.91 8.85 -16.24
C LEU A 402 -5.69 9.77 -16.22
N ARG A 403 -5.46 10.55 -17.29
CA ARG A 403 -4.36 11.53 -17.33
C ARG A 403 -4.59 12.69 -16.36
N LEU A 404 -5.83 13.17 -16.19
CA LEU A 404 -6.16 14.17 -15.17
C LEU A 404 -5.90 13.62 -13.76
N ALA A 405 -6.39 12.41 -13.47
CA ALA A 405 -6.16 11.73 -12.19
C ALA A 405 -4.66 11.53 -11.91
N LEU A 406 -3.86 11.30 -12.95
CA LEU A 406 -2.42 11.15 -12.83
C LEU A 406 -1.72 12.49 -12.57
N THR A 407 -2.10 13.59 -13.23
CA THR A 407 -1.30 14.82 -13.27
C THR A 407 -1.79 15.93 -12.33
N HIS A 408 -3.06 15.95 -11.97
CA HIS A 408 -3.66 17.03 -11.18
C HIS A 408 -2.98 17.20 -9.81
N GLU A 409 -2.67 18.43 -9.39
CA GLU A 409 -1.90 18.73 -8.17
C GLU A 409 -2.50 18.11 -6.90
N ASN A 410 -3.82 18.21 -6.74
CA ASN A 410 -4.53 17.66 -5.56
C ASN A 410 -4.77 16.14 -5.62
N SER A 411 -4.27 15.43 -6.64
CA SER A 411 -4.50 13.99 -6.77
C SER A 411 -3.69 13.20 -5.72
N PRO A 412 -4.37 12.41 -4.85
CA PRO A 412 -3.70 11.54 -3.88
C PRO A 412 -2.85 10.45 -4.56
N THR A 413 -1.76 10.04 -3.90
CA THR A 413 -0.87 8.95 -4.34
C THR A 413 -1.64 7.72 -4.84
N GLN A 414 -2.64 7.25 -4.08
CA GLN A 414 -3.34 6.02 -4.42
C GLN A 414 -4.14 6.13 -5.72
N ILE A 415 -4.70 7.32 -6.02
CA ILE A 415 -5.39 7.58 -7.29
C ILE A 415 -4.37 7.64 -8.43
N ARG A 416 -3.21 8.28 -8.25
CA ARG A 416 -2.13 8.32 -9.25
C ARG A 416 -1.61 6.92 -9.58
N MET A 417 -1.41 6.07 -8.57
CA MET A 417 -0.97 4.68 -8.72
C MET A 417 -1.98 3.84 -9.50
N GLU A 418 -3.27 4.03 -9.23
CA GLU A 418 -4.32 3.28 -9.91
C GLU A 418 -4.49 3.77 -11.36
N ALA A 419 -4.43 5.08 -11.58
CA ALA A 419 -4.46 5.68 -12.91
C ALA A 419 -3.26 5.25 -13.76
N SER A 420 -2.04 5.24 -13.20
CA SER A 420 -0.85 4.80 -13.92
C SER A 420 -0.91 3.31 -14.29
N ARG A 421 -1.44 2.46 -13.40
CA ARG A 421 -1.67 1.03 -13.67
C ARG A 421 -2.61 0.82 -14.86
N LEU A 422 -3.68 1.60 -14.95
CA LEU A 422 -4.65 1.53 -16.04
C LEU A 422 -4.05 2.09 -17.35
N LEU A 423 -3.39 3.25 -17.31
CA LEU A 423 -2.71 3.83 -18.48
C LEU A 423 -1.63 2.89 -19.04
N LYS A 424 -0.85 2.25 -18.17
CA LYS A 424 0.16 1.26 -18.57
C LYS A 424 -0.44 0.06 -19.31
N LYS A 425 -1.64 -0.39 -18.91
CA LYS A 425 -2.36 -1.47 -19.62
C LYS A 425 -2.87 -1.04 -20.99
N ILE A 426 -3.19 0.25 -21.15
CA ILE A 426 -3.66 0.80 -22.43
C ILE A 426 -2.47 0.92 -23.39
N ASP A 427 -1.44 1.69 -23.03
CA ASP A 427 -0.22 1.87 -23.82
C ASP A 427 0.92 2.37 -22.92
N GLN A 428 1.78 1.44 -22.47
CA GLN A 428 2.91 1.77 -21.61
C GLN A 428 3.86 2.81 -22.24
N ILE A 429 4.18 2.68 -23.53
CA ILE A 429 5.20 3.51 -24.18
C ILE A 429 4.73 4.96 -24.25
N ARG A 430 3.47 5.17 -24.64
CA ARG A 430 2.90 6.52 -24.79
C ARG A 430 2.86 7.30 -23.48
N TYR A 431 2.58 6.63 -22.37
CA TYR A 431 2.35 7.28 -21.07
C TYR A 431 3.55 7.21 -20.11
N THR A 432 4.66 6.59 -20.53
CA THR A 432 5.87 6.41 -19.70
C THR A 432 6.33 7.74 -19.09
N ASP A 433 6.57 8.76 -19.91
CA ASP A 433 7.08 10.05 -19.40
C ASP A 433 6.08 10.73 -18.46
N GLU A 434 4.79 10.73 -18.78
CA GLU A 434 3.74 11.30 -17.92
C GLU A 434 3.67 10.61 -16.55
N ILE A 435 3.79 9.27 -16.52
CA ILE A 435 3.79 8.48 -15.28
C ILE A 435 5.03 8.79 -14.44
N VAL A 436 6.22 8.69 -15.03
CA VAL A 436 7.49 8.93 -14.32
C VAL A 436 7.54 10.38 -13.80
N SER A 437 7.13 11.34 -14.63
CA SER A 437 7.12 12.76 -14.29
C SER A 437 6.10 13.07 -13.18
N SER A 438 4.90 12.49 -13.24
CA SER A 438 3.90 12.64 -12.18
C SER A 438 4.40 12.09 -10.84
N PHE A 439 4.93 10.86 -10.82
CA PHE A 439 5.46 10.26 -9.59
C PHE A 439 6.64 11.04 -9.01
N THR A 440 7.47 11.63 -9.88
CA THR A 440 8.57 12.50 -9.46
C THR A 440 8.05 13.76 -8.78
N MET A 441 7.09 14.47 -9.40
CA MET A 441 6.51 15.70 -8.84
C MET A 441 5.78 15.46 -7.51
N SER A 442 5.06 14.35 -7.40
CA SER A 442 4.33 14.00 -6.17
C SER A 442 5.20 13.33 -5.11
N ALA A 443 6.50 13.16 -5.37
CA ALA A 443 7.43 12.39 -4.52
C ALA A 443 6.92 10.97 -4.19
N GLU A 444 6.24 10.33 -5.14
CA GLU A 444 5.76 8.95 -5.02
C GLU A 444 6.89 7.96 -5.36
N ILE A 445 7.81 7.80 -4.40
CA ILE A 445 9.08 7.10 -4.63
C ILE A 445 8.89 5.61 -4.92
N LYS A 446 7.91 4.96 -4.28
CA LYS A 446 7.68 3.52 -4.50
C LYS A 446 7.18 3.28 -5.92
N GLY A 447 6.10 3.95 -6.32
CA GLY A 447 5.57 3.84 -7.68
C GLY A 447 6.59 4.17 -8.76
N LEU A 448 7.42 5.20 -8.52
CA LEU A 448 8.53 5.54 -9.42
C LEU A 448 9.57 4.42 -9.50
N THR A 449 9.96 3.85 -8.36
CA THR A 449 10.97 2.78 -8.31
C THR A 449 10.48 1.54 -9.05
N ASP A 450 9.27 1.08 -8.72
CA ASP A 450 8.65 -0.10 -9.34
C ASP A 450 8.60 0.06 -10.87
N PHE A 451 8.33 1.27 -11.36
CA PHE A 451 8.28 1.55 -12.80
C PHE A 451 9.67 1.61 -13.46
N LEU A 452 10.68 2.19 -12.80
CA LEU A 452 12.03 2.36 -13.37
C LEU A 452 12.86 1.06 -13.36
N ILE A 453 12.65 0.16 -12.40
CA ILE A 453 13.44 -1.08 -12.30
C ILE A 453 13.04 -2.14 -13.36
N GLU A 454 11.87 -2.02 -13.96
CA GLU A 454 11.36 -3.01 -14.93
C GLU A 454 12.17 -3.06 -16.23
N GLU A 455 12.66 -1.92 -16.72
CA GLU A 455 13.35 -1.84 -18.01
C GLU A 455 14.63 -0.99 -17.94
N ALA A 456 15.75 -1.58 -18.41
CA ALA A 456 17.03 -0.89 -18.47
C ALA A 456 17.06 0.32 -19.43
N SER A 457 16.13 0.41 -20.39
CA SER A 457 15.93 1.60 -21.24
C SER A 457 15.49 2.81 -20.42
N LEU A 458 14.56 2.62 -19.48
CA LEU A 458 14.07 3.68 -18.60
C LEU A 458 15.14 4.18 -17.64
N GLN A 459 15.97 3.26 -17.15
CA GLN A 459 17.10 3.58 -16.27
C GLN A 459 18.11 4.51 -16.95
N ARG A 460 18.36 4.29 -18.25
CA ARG A 460 19.20 5.15 -19.08
C ARG A 460 18.55 6.47 -19.46
N ALA A 461 17.23 6.48 -19.65
CA ALA A 461 16.49 7.68 -20.03
C ALA A 461 16.31 8.65 -18.85
N TYR A 462 16.20 8.14 -17.61
CA TYR A 462 15.93 8.94 -16.42
C TYR A 462 16.94 8.69 -15.28
N PRO A 463 18.26 8.85 -15.50
CA PRO A 463 19.28 8.42 -14.55
C PRO A 463 19.19 9.17 -13.21
N PHE A 464 18.92 10.49 -13.22
CA PHE A 464 18.73 11.27 -11.99
C PHE A 464 17.52 10.82 -11.17
N ARG A 465 16.42 10.40 -11.82
CA ARG A 465 15.23 9.89 -11.13
C ARG A 465 15.48 8.50 -10.53
N VAL A 466 16.29 7.66 -11.18
CA VAL A 466 16.75 6.38 -10.60
C VAL A 466 17.61 6.62 -9.36
N MET A 467 18.57 7.54 -9.43
CA MET A 467 19.41 7.88 -8.26
C MET A 467 18.57 8.45 -7.12
N MET A 468 17.64 9.36 -7.43
CA MET A 468 16.67 9.87 -6.47
C MET A 468 15.88 8.75 -5.78
N ALA A 469 15.33 7.82 -6.57
CA ALA A 469 14.62 6.65 -6.06
C ALA A 469 15.52 5.80 -5.15
N TRP A 470 16.78 5.57 -5.54
CA TRP A 470 17.75 4.83 -4.73
C TRP A 470 18.01 5.48 -3.36
N HIS A 471 18.12 6.81 -3.29
CA HIS A 471 18.34 7.52 -2.02
C HIS A 471 17.09 7.61 -1.15
N LEU A 472 15.91 7.72 -1.76
CA LEU A 472 14.67 8.07 -1.05
C LEU A 472 13.73 6.89 -0.82
N ILE A 473 13.93 5.73 -1.45
CA ILE A 473 13.03 4.59 -1.26
C ILE A 473 13.01 4.18 0.21
N ALA A 474 11.79 4.06 0.76
CA ALA A 474 11.60 3.59 2.12
C ALA A 474 12.10 2.15 2.24
N ALA A 475 12.74 1.83 3.36
CA ALA A 475 13.35 0.53 3.56
C ALA A 475 12.32 -0.61 3.42
N LYS A 476 11.09 -0.40 3.93
CA LYS A 476 9.99 -1.38 3.85
C LYS A 476 9.61 -1.73 2.42
N ASP A 477 9.69 -0.76 1.51
CA ASP A 477 9.31 -0.92 0.10
C ASP A 477 10.46 -1.49 -0.74
N SER A 478 11.69 -1.45 -0.22
CA SER A 478 12.88 -2.03 -0.87
C SER A 478 13.10 -3.53 -0.62
N VAL A 479 12.31 -4.12 0.30
CA VAL A 479 12.45 -5.54 0.67
C VAL A 479 12.16 -6.41 -0.55
N GLY A 480 13.15 -7.23 -0.94
CA GLY A 480 13.05 -8.15 -2.08
C GLY A 480 13.41 -7.56 -3.45
N ILE A 481 13.69 -6.26 -3.57
CA ILE A 481 14.07 -5.60 -4.84
C ILE A 481 15.46 -4.92 -4.80
N SER A 482 16.23 -5.18 -3.74
CA SER A 482 17.54 -4.53 -3.51
C SER A 482 18.55 -4.83 -4.62
N THR A 483 18.56 -6.05 -5.15
CA THR A 483 19.44 -6.48 -6.24
C THR A 483 19.17 -5.72 -7.54
N GLU A 484 17.91 -5.66 -7.94
CA GLU A 484 17.39 -4.97 -9.11
C GLU A 484 17.65 -3.47 -8.99
N LEU A 485 17.49 -2.90 -7.80
CA LEU A 485 17.73 -1.48 -7.55
C LEU A 485 19.23 -1.11 -7.61
N ASN A 486 20.13 -1.98 -7.13
CA ASN A 486 21.58 -1.75 -7.28
C ASN A 486 22.00 -1.83 -8.76
N GLU A 487 21.43 -2.77 -9.51
CA GLU A 487 21.66 -2.88 -10.95
C GLU A 487 21.12 -1.65 -11.71
N ALA A 488 19.90 -1.21 -11.38
CA ALA A 488 19.31 0.00 -11.96
C ALA A 488 20.18 1.24 -11.70
N ARG A 489 20.71 1.38 -10.47
CA ARG A 489 21.65 2.46 -10.14
C ARG A 489 22.92 2.39 -10.98
N ARG A 490 23.49 1.20 -11.20
CA ARG A 490 24.66 1.02 -12.06
C ARG A 490 24.39 1.53 -13.48
N VAL A 491 23.28 1.06 -14.09
CA VAL A 491 22.88 1.46 -15.44
C VAL A 491 22.63 2.97 -15.53
N ALA A 492 22.04 3.58 -14.50
CA ALA A 492 21.82 5.02 -14.42
C ALA A 492 23.14 5.81 -14.35
N LEU A 493 24.11 5.37 -13.53
CA LEU A 493 25.41 6.03 -13.43
C LEU A 493 26.20 5.95 -14.75
N ASP A 494 26.10 4.83 -15.49
CA ASP A 494 26.76 4.64 -16.78
C ASP A 494 26.22 5.56 -17.89
N SER A 495 25.01 6.11 -17.73
CA SER A 495 24.29 6.89 -18.75
C SER A 495 24.13 8.37 -18.40
N ILE A 496 24.68 8.81 -17.27
CA ILE A 496 24.44 10.16 -16.74
C ILE A 496 25.10 11.28 -17.58
N ASP A 497 26.22 10.99 -18.25
CA ASP A 497 26.89 11.92 -19.18
C ASP A 497 26.07 12.16 -20.46
N GLU A 498 25.30 11.14 -20.86
CA GLU A 498 24.46 11.17 -22.05
C GLU A 498 23.05 11.70 -21.74
N ALA A 499 22.76 11.98 -20.47
CA ALA A 499 21.44 12.39 -20.02
C ALA A 499 21.16 13.86 -20.38
N ASP A 500 20.03 14.08 -21.03
CA ASP A 500 19.50 15.43 -21.20
C ASP A 500 19.11 16.03 -19.83
N LYS A 501 19.05 17.37 -19.76
CA LYS A 501 18.60 18.06 -18.54
C LYS A 501 17.19 17.59 -18.18
N ASP A 502 17.01 17.08 -16.98
CA ASP A 502 15.69 16.68 -16.47
C ASP A 502 14.79 17.93 -16.33
N GLU A 503 13.66 17.95 -17.04
CA GLU A 503 12.73 19.09 -17.03
C GLU A 503 11.88 19.16 -15.77
N ILE A 504 11.79 18.08 -15.00
CA ILE A 504 10.91 17.95 -13.84
C ILE A 504 11.67 18.18 -12.53
N LEU A 505 12.90 17.64 -12.43
CA LEU A 505 13.73 17.86 -11.25
C LEU A 505 14.24 19.30 -11.20
N THR A 506 14.08 19.96 -10.06
CA THR A 506 14.65 21.29 -9.83
C THR A 506 16.18 21.23 -9.82
N ASP A 507 16.84 22.33 -10.17
CA ASP A 507 18.30 22.42 -10.07
C ASP A 507 18.80 22.14 -8.63
N VAL A 508 17.98 22.46 -7.60
CA VAL A 508 18.22 22.09 -6.20
C VAL A 508 18.21 20.57 -6.01
N SER A 509 17.19 19.88 -6.54
CA SER A 509 17.05 18.42 -6.43
C SER A 509 18.21 17.71 -7.11
N VAL A 510 18.56 18.12 -8.34
CA VAL A 510 19.74 17.60 -9.06
C VAL A 510 21.02 17.85 -8.25
N GLY A 511 21.21 19.06 -7.72
CA GLY A 511 22.35 19.39 -6.86
C GLY A 511 22.47 18.50 -5.61
N LEU A 512 21.36 18.20 -4.93
CA LEU A 512 21.34 17.33 -3.75
C LEU A 512 21.59 15.86 -4.09
N ILE A 513 21.00 15.36 -5.18
CA ILE A 513 21.27 13.99 -5.68
C ILE A 513 22.75 13.86 -6.02
N SER A 514 23.29 14.83 -6.75
CA SER A 514 24.72 14.88 -7.08
C SER A 514 25.59 14.89 -5.82
N LEU A 515 25.25 15.66 -4.80
CA LEU A 515 25.98 15.68 -3.52
C LEU A 515 25.96 14.30 -2.83
N LEU A 516 24.82 13.60 -2.84
CA LEU A 516 24.66 12.28 -2.24
C LEU A 516 25.46 11.19 -2.96
N ASP A 517 25.61 11.29 -4.28
CA ASP A 517 26.38 10.38 -5.12
C ASP A 517 27.85 10.81 -5.32
N GLY A 518 28.22 12.03 -4.93
CA GLY A 518 29.57 12.58 -5.11
C GLY A 518 29.86 13.07 -6.54
N ILE A 519 28.82 13.39 -7.29
CA ILE A 519 28.87 13.91 -8.66
C ILE A 519 29.21 15.41 -8.60
N SER A 520 30.13 15.88 -9.43
CA SER A 520 30.42 17.31 -9.54
C SER A 520 29.23 18.06 -10.13
N SER A 521 28.63 18.97 -9.37
CA SER A 521 27.51 19.80 -9.83
C SER A 521 27.57 21.21 -9.26
N ASN A 522 26.89 22.16 -9.92
CA ASN A 522 26.77 23.52 -9.40
C ASN A 522 25.76 23.55 -8.24
N LEU A 523 26.28 23.76 -7.02
CA LEU A 523 25.47 23.83 -5.80
C LEU A 523 24.92 25.23 -5.50
N GLU A 524 25.08 26.23 -6.38
CA GLU A 524 24.53 27.58 -6.19
C GLU A 524 23.02 27.57 -5.90
N ALA A 525 22.25 26.76 -6.64
CA ALA A 525 20.81 26.62 -6.40
C ALA A 525 20.50 26.08 -4.98
N VAL A 526 21.30 25.13 -4.49
CA VAL A 526 21.18 24.57 -3.14
C VAL A 526 21.56 25.62 -2.08
N HIS A 527 22.60 26.42 -2.37
CA HIS A 527 23.04 27.50 -1.49
C HIS A 527 21.98 28.59 -1.32
N ASP A 528 21.27 28.96 -2.40
CA ASP A 528 20.26 30.02 -2.38
C ASP A 528 19.03 29.69 -1.50
N LYS A 529 18.79 28.40 -1.20
CA LYS A 529 17.69 27.94 -0.34
C LYS A 529 18.01 28.00 1.16
N LEU A 530 19.28 28.10 1.55
CA LEU A 530 19.72 27.99 2.94
C LEU A 530 20.08 29.36 3.54
N ASP A 531 19.88 29.47 4.84
CA ASP A 531 20.30 30.64 5.60
C ASP A 531 21.84 30.67 5.81
N SER A 532 22.34 31.75 6.42
CA SER A 532 23.78 31.94 6.60
C SER A 532 24.44 30.84 7.45
N ASP A 533 23.71 30.22 8.37
CA ASP A 533 24.23 29.15 9.22
C ASP A 533 24.17 27.78 8.51
N GLY A 534 23.12 27.49 7.73
CA GLY A 534 23.04 26.30 6.85
C GLY A 534 24.15 26.28 5.81
N LEU A 535 24.43 27.43 5.18
CA LEU A 535 25.56 27.60 4.25
C LEU A 535 26.91 27.34 4.90
N LYS A 536 27.12 27.82 6.13
CA LYS A 536 28.36 27.53 6.88
C LYS A 536 28.47 26.04 7.16
N THR A 537 27.38 25.37 7.54
CA THR A 537 27.43 23.92 7.78
C THR A 537 27.75 23.16 6.49
N LEU A 538 27.11 23.47 5.35
CA LEU A 538 27.47 22.82 4.07
C LEU A 538 28.93 23.09 3.67
N LYS A 539 29.47 24.28 3.96
CA LYS A 539 30.90 24.57 3.78
C LYS A 539 31.79 23.80 4.73
N GLU A 540 31.37 23.59 5.99
CA GLU A 540 32.13 22.78 6.93
C GLU A 540 32.06 21.28 6.59
N VAL A 541 30.93 20.80 6.09
CA VAL A 541 30.81 19.47 5.47
C VAL A 541 31.80 19.37 4.31
N ARG A 542 31.84 20.37 3.42
CA ARG A 542 32.83 20.47 2.34
C ARG A 542 34.26 20.42 2.83
N MET A 543 34.58 21.17 3.88
CA MET A 543 35.94 21.17 4.44
C MET A 543 36.29 19.86 5.15
N ALA A 544 35.35 19.26 5.88
CA ALA A 544 35.55 18.00 6.59
C ALA A 544 35.72 16.82 5.63
N LEU A 545 35.01 16.85 4.49
CA LEU A 545 35.12 15.84 3.43
C LEU A 545 36.24 16.14 2.42
N GLY A 546 36.80 17.36 2.47
CA GLY A 546 37.86 17.83 1.59
C GLY A 546 39.25 17.25 1.90
N PRO A 547 40.29 17.63 1.13
CA PRO A 547 41.60 16.96 1.12
C PRO A 547 42.34 16.93 2.46
N ASP A 548 42.18 18.01 3.24
CA ASP A 548 42.78 18.21 4.57
C ASP A 548 41.78 18.01 5.73
N GLY A 549 40.55 17.58 5.41
CA GLY A 549 39.48 17.36 6.38
C GLY A 549 39.68 16.06 7.17
N ASP A 550 39.18 16.03 8.41
CA ASP A 550 39.24 14.83 9.27
C ASP A 550 38.03 13.89 9.08
N GLY A 551 37.15 14.18 8.13
CA GLY A 551 35.90 13.45 7.87
C GLY A 551 34.79 13.74 8.90
N ILE A 552 35.01 14.63 9.87
CA ILE A 552 34.11 14.81 11.01
C ILE A 552 33.38 16.14 10.94
N VAL A 553 32.06 16.07 10.83
CA VAL A 553 31.18 17.22 11.03
C VAL A 553 30.68 17.21 12.47
N LYS A 554 30.87 18.34 13.17
CA LYS A 554 30.46 18.48 14.57
C LYS A 554 28.93 18.42 14.71
N GLU A 555 28.45 17.81 15.80
CA GLU A 555 27.02 17.73 16.17
C GLU A 555 26.27 19.04 15.98
N VAL A 556 26.77 20.08 16.64
CA VAL A 556 26.18 21.43 16.68
C VAL A 556 25.99 22.00 15.28
N ARG A 557 26.78 21.55 14.30
CA ARG A 557 26.67 22.01 12.92
C ARG A 557 25.58 21.27 12.17
N ILE A 558 25.49 19.95 12.37
CA ILE A 558 24.40 19.14 11.84
C ILE A 558 23.05 19.66 12.38
N GLU A 559 22.97 19.94 13.69
CA GLU A 559 21.77 20.53 14.31
C GLU A 559 21.38 21.87 13.67
N LYS A 560 22.35 22.75 13.43
CA LYS A 560 22.11 24.03 12.74
C LYS A 560 21.62 23.84 11.30
N LEU A 561 22.13 22.84 10.59
CA LEU A 561 21.65 22.52 9.25
C LEU A 561 20.20 22.00 9.29
N ILE A 562 19.86 21.17 10.27
CA ILE A 562 18.48 20.72 10.49
C ILE A 562 17.56 21.93 10.72
N THR A 563 17.94 22.89 11.56
CA THR A 563 17.16 24.12 11.77
C THR A 563 17.00 24.91 10.47
N SER A 564 18.09 25.11 9.73
CA SER A 564 18.08 25.84 8.45
C SER A 564 17.15 25.20 7.41
N VAL A 565 17.21 23.87 7.25
CA VAL A 565 16.35 23.11 6.32
C VAL A 565 14.87 23.14 6.75
N ASN A 566 14.60 23.16 8.05
CA ASN A 566 13.24 23.27 8.57
C ASN A 566 12.61 24.65 8.29
N GLU A 567 13.42 25.71 8.29
CA GLU A 567 12.98 27.08 8.01
C GLU A 567 12.99 27.44 6.51
N ALA A 568 13.68 26.65 5.68
CA ALA A 568 13.80 26.86 4.24
C ALA A 568 12.49 26.55 3.48
N ASP A 569 12.24 27.36 2.44
CA ASP A 569 11.14 27.16 1.48
C ASP A 569 11.53 26.08 0.46
N LEU A 570 11.16 24.84 0.76
CA LEU A 570 11.52 23.63 0.02
C LEU A 570 10.27 22.90 -0.45
N THR A 571 10.32 22.34 -1.67
CA THR A 571 9.30 21.36 -2.11
C THR A 571 9.37 20.10 -1.25
N VAL A 572 8.31 19.27 -1.31
CA VAL A 572 8.29 17.97 -0.60
C VAL A 572 9.49 17.10 -0.98
N LEU A 573 9.84 17.07 -2.27
CA LEU A 573 10.97 16.30 -2.77
C LEU A 573 12.31 16.87 -2.31
N GLU A 574 12.51 18.19 -2.44
CA GLU A 574 13.74 18.86 -1.98
C GLU A 574 13.98 18.64 -0.47
N ARG A 575 12.92 18.69 0.34
CA ARG A 575 12.99 18.43 1.77
C ARG A 575 13.44 16.99 2.05
N ARG A 576 12.85 15.99 1.38
CA ARG A 576 13.25 14.57 1.51
C ARG A 576 14.72 14.35 1.10
N LEU A 577 15.19 15.00 0.04
CA LEU A 577 16.60 14.93 -0.39
C LEU A 577 17.55 15.58 0.62
N PHE A 578 17.20 16.73 1.19
CA PHE A 578 17.98 17.35 2.26
C PHE A 578 18.04 16.47 3.52
N GLU A 579 16.92 15.85 3.90
CA GLU A 579 16.88 14.89 5.00
C GLU A 579 17.79 13.68 4.72
N ALA A 580 17.84 13.19 3.48
CA ALA A 580 18.77 12.13 3.09
C ALA A 580 20.24 12.56 3.24
N VAL A 581 20.58 13.81 2.88
CA VAL A 581 21.93 14.37 3.11
C VAL A 581 22.25 14.45 4.60
N ILE A 582 21.33 14.98 5.41
CA ILE A 582 21.50 15.07 6.87
C ILE A 582 21.70 13.67 7.48
N ASN A 583 20.88 12.69 7.08
CA ASN A 583 20.99 11.31 7.55
C ASN A 583 22.37 10.72 7.19
N ALA A 584 22.87 10.96 5.96
CA ALA A 584 24.20 10.52 5.57
C ALA A 584 25.30 11.13 6.47
N LEU A 585 25.20 12.41 6.81
CA LEU A 585 26.15 13.08 7.73
C LEU A 585 26.14 12.48 9.14
N ILE A 586 24.95 12.20 9.68
CA ILE A 586 24.83 11.58 11.00
C ILE A 586 25.37 10.16 10.99
N LEU A 587 25.07 9.37 9.96
CA LEU A 587 25.59 8.01 9.79
C LEU A 587 27.12 7.99 9.70
N ASN A 588 27.71 8.92 8.94
CA ASN A 588 29.16 9.07 8.86
C ASN A 588 29.79 9.39 10.22
N ARG A 589 29.19 10.33 10.97
CA ARG A 589 29.65 10.65 12.33
C ARG A 589 29.53 9.45 13.25
N ALA A 590 28.42 8.71 13.21
CA ALA A 590 28.21 7.50 14.01
C ALA A 590 29.29 6.45 13.70
N ALA A 591 29.59 6.22 12.41
CA ALA A 591 30.65 5.31 11.99
C ALA A 591 32.02 5.71 12.59
N ILE A 592 32.40 6.98 12.50
CA ILE A 592 33.67 7.48 13.05
C ILE A 592 33.71 7.38 14.58
N ASN A 593 32.60 7.69 15.25
CA ASN A 593 32.49 7.56 16.70
C ASN A 593 32.68 6.10 17.15
N LEU A 594 32.05 5.15 16.46
CA LEU A 594 32.23 3.70 16.69
C LEU A 594 33.67 3.24 16.42
N GLN A 595 34.35 3.86 15.45
CA GLN A 595 35.75 3.57 15.09
C GLN A 595 36.77 4.11 16.09
N ASN A 596 36.49 5.25 16.74
CA ASN A 596 37.41 5.82 17.72
C ASN A 596 37.44 5.03 19.04
N GLY A 597 36.39 4.24 19.33
CA GLY A 597 36.39 3.22 20.38
C GLY A 597 36.33 3.73 21.82
N ASP A 598 36.09 5.02 22.03
CA ASP A 598 35.80 5.57 23.37
C ASP A 598 34.37 5.19 23.79
N SER A 599 34.16 4.89 25.08
CA SER A 599 32.88 4.41 25.60
C SER A 599 31.77 5.43 25.39
N ASP A 600 32.06 6.70 25.69
CA ASP A 600 31.09 7.79 25.59
C ASP A 600 30.68 8.03 24.12
N ARG A 601 31.67 8.05 23.21
CA ARG A 601 31.42 8.20 21.76
C ARG A 601 30.65 7.01 21.17
N ARG A 602 30.90 5.80 21.67
CA ARG A 602 30.16 4.60 21.25
C ARG A 602 28.69 4.71 21.66
N GLU A 603 28.40 5.20 22.86
CA GLU A 603 27.03 5.42 23.33
C GLU A 603 26.34 6.51 22.50
N GLU A 604 26.98 7.65 22.25
CA GLU A 604 26.46 8.71 21.37
C GLU A 604 26.12 8.20 19.96
N ALA A 605 26.99 7.35 19.38
CA ALA A 605 26.75 6.75 18.07
C ALA A 605 25.54 5.81 18.07
N VAL A 606 25.38 5.01 19.13
CA VAL A 606 24.21 4.13 19.30
C VAL A 606 22.94 4.96 19.37
N THR A 607 22.90 6.01 20.20
CA THR A 607 21.73 6.88 20.33
C THR A 607 21.35 7.52 19.00
N SER A 608 22.33 8.04 18.26
CA SER A 608 22.10 8.64 16.94
C SER A 608 21.53 7.64 15.93
N LEU A 609 22.01 6.39 15.95
CA LEU A 609 21.51 5.33 15.08
C LEU A 609 20.08 4.92 15.43
N GLU A 610 19.77 4.77 16.73
CA GLU A 610 18.42 4.46 17.20
C GLU A 610 17.40 5.51 16.75
N GLU A 611 17.75 6.79 16.88
CA GLU A 611 16.87 7.90 16.48
C GLU A 611 16.55 7.88 14.98
N ILE A 612 17.55 7.66 14.11
CA ILE A 612 17.30 7.67 12.65
C ILE A 612 16.56 6.41 12.22
N VAL A 613 16.92 5.25 12.75
CA VAL A 613 16.29 3.98 12.39
C VAL A 613 14.83 3.89 12.87
N SER A 614 14.48 4.56 13.98
CA SER A 614 13.12 4.58 14.53
C SER A 614 12.09 5.42 13.73
N ARG A 615 12.51 6.12 12.66
CA ARG A 615 11.60 6.93 11.84
C ARG A 615 10.68 6.06 10.99
N GLU A 616 9.43 6.49 10.83
CA GLU A 616 8.38 5.73 10.11
C GLU A 616 8.72 5.46 8.63
N GLU A 617 9.31 6.45 7.94
CA GLU A 617 9.79 6.34 6.56
C GLU A 617 11.33 6.32 6.49
N VAL A 618 11.96 5.45 7.29
CA VAL A 618 13.41 5.25 7.21
C VAL A 618 13.82 4.74 5.82
N SER A 619 14.85 5.35 5.23
CA SER A 619 15.34 4.96 3.89
C SER A 619 16.04 3.60 3.92
N MET A 620 15.99 2.89 2.78
CA MET A 620 16.74 1.65 2.57
C MET A 620 18.24 1.82 2.87
N ARG A 621 18.83 2.93 2.42
CA ARG A 621 20.25 3.24 2.61
C ARG A 621 20.61 3.33 4.10
N THR A 622 19.75 3.95 4.90
CA THR A 622 19.95 4.05 6.36
C THR A 622 19.95 2.68 7.01
N ILE A 623 18.97 1.82 6.70
CA ILE A 623 18.89 0.46 7.27
C ILE A 623 20.13 -0.35 6.88
N ARG A 624 20.52 -0.34 5.60
CA ARG A 624 21.72 -1.06 5.13
C ARG A 624 22.97 -0.57 5.84
N PHE A 625 23.17 0.74 5.92
CA PHE A 625 24.35 1.31 6.58
C PHE A 625 24.38 1.00 8.08
N ALA A 626 23.23 1.08 8.76
CA ALA A 626 23.12 0.71 10.17
C ALA A 626 23.42 -0.79 10.38
N SER A 627 22.88 -1.67 9.54
CA SER A 627 23.17 -3.11 9.57
C SER A 627 24.67 -3.40 9.35
N ASP A 628 25.29 -2.70 8.41
CA ASP A 628 26.73 -2.77 8.14
C ASP A 628 27.57 -2.35 9.37
N LEU A 629 27.16 -1.29 10.07
CA LEU A 629 27.79 -0.87 11.33
C LEU A 629 27.57 -1.88 12.47
N VAL A 630 26.39 -2.50 12.56
CA VAL A 630 26.12 -3.57 13.53
C VAL A 630 27.01 -4.77 13.27
N PHE A 631 27.14 -5.17 12.00
CA PHE A 631 28.05 -6.22 11.58
C PHE A 631 29.48 -5.88 11.98
N GLU A 632 30.04 -4.75 11.53
CA GLU A 632 31.45 -4.45 11.80
C GLU A 632 31.75 -4.20 13.27
N HIS A 633 30.83 -3.55 14.00
CA HIS A 633 31.12 -3.06 15.35
C HIS A 633 30.47 -3.86 16.49
N SER A 634 29.67 -4.87 16.19
CA SER A 634 28.88 -5.66 17.16
C SER A 634 28.09 -4.74 18.11
N VAL A 635 27.29 -3.85 17.53
CA VAL A 635 26.50 -2.86 18.26
C VAL A 635 25.04 -3.32 18.28
N GLY A 636 24.42 -3.43 19.45
CA GLY A 636 23.00 -3.79 19.55
C GLY A 636 22.08 -2.59 19.38
N LEU A 637 21.23 -2.61 18.34
CA LEU A 637 20.21 -1.59 18.03
C LEU A 637 18.78 -2.17 18.11
N GLU A 638 17.96 -1.64 19.00
CA GLU A 638 16.59 -2.11 19.28
C GLU A 638 15.58 -1.70 18.21
N SER A 639 15.70 -0.47 17.68
CA SER A 639 14.88 0.01 16.56
C SER A 639 15.11 -0.81 15.30
N LEU A 640 16.36 -1.19 15.03
CA LEU A 640 16.73 -2.01 13.88
C LEU A 640 16.19 -3.45 14.00
N ASP A 641 16.28 -4.08 15.18
CA ASP A 641 15.63 -5.38 15.43
C ASP A 641 14.12 -5.31 15.22
N SER A 642 13.47 -4.26 15.73
CA SER A 642 12.03 -4.06 15.57
C SER A 642 11.65 -3.88 14.10
N TRP A 643 12.42 -3.09 13.35
CA TRP A 643 12.22 -2.89 11.93
C TRP A 643 12.31 -4.20 11.15
N TYR A 644 13.36 -4.99 11.35
CA TYR A 644 13.51 -6.29 10.68
C TYR A 644 12.42 -7.28 11.09
N ARG A 645 12.02 -7.29 12.37
CA ARG A 645 10.95 -8.18 12.86
C ARG A 645 9.61 -7.92 12.15
N GLU A 646 9.34 -6.66 11.80
CA GLU A 646 8.11 -6.24 11.13
C GLU A 646 8.17 -6.38 9.61
N ASN A 647 9.32 -6.09 8.99
CA ASN A 647 9.45 -5.97 7.53
C ASN A 647 10.21 -7.13 6.86
N ASP A 648 11.20 -7.74 7.53
CA ASP A 648 12.05 -8.79 6.94
C ASP A 648 12.63 -9.77 7.98
N ARG A 649 11.73 -10.52 8.64
CA ARG A 649 12.05 -11.43 9.75
C ARG A 649 12.90 -12.64 9.35
N ASN A 650 12.90 -13.01 8.08
CA ASN A 650 13.60 -14.20 7.59
C ASN A 650 14.99 -13.89 7.03
N SER A 651 15.40 -12.62 6.99
CA SER A 651 16.74 -12.21 6.57
C SER A 651 17.86 -12.72 7.49
N ALA A 652 19.06 -12.78 6.94
CA ALA A 652 20.27 -13.06 7.71
C ALA A 652 20.64 -11.84 8.58
N GLU A 653 20.46 -10.64 8.05
CA GLU A 653 20.67 -9.35 8.70
C GLU A 653 19.90 -9.25 10.01
N TYR A 654 18.63 -9.66 10.03
CA TYR A 654 17.85 -9.72 11.26
C TYR A 654 18.52 -10.56 12.35
N GLN A 655 19.01 -11.75 11.99
CA GLN A 655 19.69 -12.63 12.95
C GLN A 655 21.01 -12.05 13.45
N ILE A 656 21.73 -11.31 12.60
CA ILE A 656 22.97 -10.62 12.98
C ILE A 656 22.68 -9.50 13.97
N VAL A 657 21.66 -8.68 13.69
CA VAL A 657 21.22 -7.59 14.59
C VAL A 657 20.76 -8.14 15.93
N LYS A 658 19.94 -9.20 15.90
CA LYS A 658 19.49 -9.90 17.09
C LYS A 658 20.66 -10.48 17.90
N ALA A 659 21.66 -11.07 17.23
CA ALA A 659 22.83 -11.60 17.90
C ALA A 659 23.60 -10.49 18.64
N ALA A 660 23.80 -9.33 18.02
CA ALA A 660 24.47 -8.19 18.64
C ALA A 660 23.73 -7.65 19.87
N LEU A 661 22.39 -7.63 19.85
CA LEU A 661 21.56 -7.29 21.02
C LEU A 661 21.69 -8.32 22.16
N LEU A 662 21.71 -9.61 21.83
CA LEU A 662 21.91 -10.67 22.79
C LEU A 662 23.31 -10.59 23.44
N GLU A 663 24.35 -10.28 22.67
CA GLU A 663 25.69 -10.02 23.21
C GLU A 663 25.72 -8.81 24.14
N LYS A 664 25.05 -7.71 23.78
CA LYS A 664 24.90 -6.50 24.62
C LYS A 664 24.23 -6.82 25.96
N SER A 665 23.22 -7.69 25.96
CA SER A 665 22.54 -8.14 27.18
C SER A 665 23.29 -9.21 28.00
N GLY A 666 24.39 -9.77 27.45
CA GLY A 666 25.18 -10.82 28.07
C GLY A 666 24.71 -12.26 27.78
N ASP A 667 23.67 -12.45 26.96
CA ASP A 667 23.22 -13.78 26.51
C ASP A 667 24.05 -14.29 25.32
N LEU A 668 25.27 -14.72 25.61
CA LEU A 668 26.21 -15.24 24.61
C LEU A 668 25.75 -16.55 23.96
N VAL A 669 24.93 -17.36 24.64
CA VAL A 669 24.37 -18.61 24.07
C VAL A 669 23.31 -18.26 23.04
N GLY A 670 22.39 -17.35 23.37
CA GLY A 670 21.38 -16.85 22.45
C GLY A 670 22.02 -16.21 21.22
N ALA A 671 23.05 -15.37 21.41
CA ALA A 671 23.81 -14.77 20.32
C ALA A 671 24.46 -15.82 19.41
N ALA A 672 25.06 -16.87 20.00
CA ALA A 672 25.69 -17.94 19.23
C ALA A 672 24.69 -18.68 18.33
N TRP A 673 23.47 -18.93 18.83
CA TRP A 673 22.40 -19.51 18.01
C TRP A 673 21.92 -18.58 16.90
N ALA A 674 21.80 -17.27 17.18
CA ALA A 674 21.41 -16.29 16.18
C ALA A 674 22.47 -16.17 15.06
N TYR A 675 23.77 -16.11 15.38
CA TYR A 675 24.82 -16.15 14.36
C TYR A 675 24.83 -17.44 13.55
N LYS A 676 24.55 -18.59 14.18
CA LYS A 676 24.41 -19.86 13.45
C LYS A 676 23.25 -19.79 12.46
N ASP A 677 22.11 -19.26 12.89
CA ASP A 677 20.91 -19.13 12.04
C ASP A 677 21.13 -18.13 10.89
N ALA A 678 21.83 -17.02 11.14
CA ALA A 678 22.30 -16.09 10.10
C ALA A 678 23.16 -16.81 9.07
N ALA A 679 24.14 -17.59 9.54
CA ALA A 679 25.03 -18.33 8.66
C ALA A 679 24.30 -19.38 7.79
N THR A 680 23.31 -20.07 8.35
CA THR A 680 22.52 -21.05 7.58
C THR A 680 21.68 -20.40 6.49
N LYS A 681 21.26 -19.14 6.67
CA LYS A 681 20.53 -18.39 5.64
C LYS A 681 21.43 -17.92 4.51
N LEU A 682 22.67 -17.53 4.85
CA LEU A 682 23.67 -17.07 3.88
C LEU A 682 24.41 -18.20 3.16
N ILE A 683 24.16 -19.47 3.51
CA ILE A 683 25.00 -20.57 3.03
C ILE A 683 24.92 -20.78 1.51
N ASP A 684 23.78 -20.42 0.89
CA ASP A 684 23.56 -20.54 -0.54
C ASP A 684 23.85 -19.23 -1.30
N ASP A 685 23.72 -18.08 -0.62
CA ASP A 685 23.82 -16.74 -1.25
C ASP A 685 25.21 -16.08 -1.07
N ASP A 686 25.83 -16.21 0.11
CA ASP A 686 27.13 -15.61 0.45
C ASP A 686 27.89 -16.52 1.42
N ILE A 687 28.60 -17.49 0.84
CA ILE A 687 29.32 -18.52 1.58
C ILE A 687 30.42 -17.90 2.47
N GLU A 688 31.03 -16.80 2.03
CA GLU A 688 32.07 -16.12 2.80
C GLU A 688 31.51 -15.50 4.09
N ARG A 689 30.40 -14.75 3.98
CA ARG A 689 29.70 -14.23 5.17
C ARG A 689 29.17 -15.36 6.04
N SER A 690 28.64 -16.43 5.44
CA SER A 690 28.20 -17.63 6.18
C SER A 690 29.34 -18.20 7.04
N ALA A 691 30.54 -18.37 6.47
CA ALA A 691 31.71 -18.87 7.20
C ALA A 691 32.15 -17.93 8.34
N ILE A 692 32.06 -16.61 8.15
CA ILE A 692 32.33 -15.61 9.19
C ILE A 692 31.35 -15.76 10.36
N PHE A 693 30.06 -15.87 10.08
CA PHE A 693 29.04 -15.99 11.14
C PHE A 693 29.05 -17.36 11.83
N LEU A 694 29.39 -18.45 11.13
CA LEU A 694 29.66 -19.74 11.78
C LEU A 694 30.83 -19.63 12.77
N ARG A 695 31.87 -18.87 12.42
CA ARG A 695 33.00 -18.64 13.31
C ARG A 695 32.61 -17.77 14.51
N TRP A 696 31.78 -16.75 14.32
CA TRP A 696 31.27 -15.93 15.44
C TRP A 696 30.38 -16.76 16.36
N SER A 697 29.49 -17.58 15.81
CA SER A 697 28.72 -18.57 16.57
C SER A 697 29.62 -19.48 17.42
N LEU A 698 30.68 -20.02 16.83
CA LEU A 698 31.65 -20.86 17.53
C LEU A 698 32.35 -20.12 18.68
N ILE A 699 32.77 -18.88 18.44
CA ILE A 699 33.42 -18.03 19.43
C ILE A 699 32.45 -17.73 20.58
N SER A 700 31.23 -17.29 20.29
CA SER A 700 30.23 -16.97 21.31
C SER A 700 29.86 -18.20 22.15
N PHE A 701 29.71 -19.40 21.54
CA PHE A 701 29.55 -20.65 22.30
C PHE A 701 30.76 -20.94 23.20
N ALA A 702 31.98 -20.74 22.72
CA ALA A 702 33.19 -20.97 23.50
C ALA A 702 33.27 -20.03 24.72
N HIS A 703 32.94 -18.74 24.55
CA HIS A 703 32.93 -17.79 25.66
C HIS A 703 31.78 -18.04 26.65
N ALA A 704 30.63 -18.51 26.17
CA ALA A 704 29.48 -18.85 27.00
C ALA A 704 29.63 -20.17 27.79
N GLY A 705 30.64 -20.99 27.46
CA GLY A 705 30.80 -22.34 28.00
C GLY A 705 29.86 -23.39 27.38
N GLY A 706 29.30 -23.11 26.21
CA GLY A 706 28.51 -24.04 25.38
C GLY A 706 29.40 -25.04 24.63
N TRP A 707 30.21 -25.81 25.36
CA TRP A 707 31.25 -26.68 24.79
C TRP A 707 30.70 -27.76 23.85
N LYS A 708 29.52 -28.31 24.18
CA LYS A 708 28.89 -29.37 23.40
C LYS A 708 28.42 -28.83 22.06
N GLU A 709 27.77 -27.67 22.06
CA GLU A 709 27.28 -26.96 20.90
C GLU A 709 28.44 -26.50 20.00
N ALA A 710 29.51 -25.95 20.59
CA ALA A 710 30.73 -25.56 19.88
C ALA A 710 31.39 -26.75 19.14
N VAL A 711 31.56 -27.88 19.83
CA VAL A 711 32.13 -29.10 19.21
C VAL A 711 31.19 -29.67 18.14
N SER A 712 29.88 -29.68 18.39
CA SER A 712 28.88 -30.10 17.39
C SER A 712 28.94 -29.24 16.13
N LEU A 713 29.14 -27.93 16.27
CA LEU A 713 29.27 -27.01 15.15
C LEU A 713 30.53 -27.32 14.31
N ILE A 714 31.67 -27.55 14.96
CA ILE A 714 32.92 -27.97 14.29
C ILE A 714 32.72 -29.30 13.55
N ASP A 715 32.09 -30.27 14.20
CA ASP A 715 31.92 -31.61 13.62
C ASP A 715 30.89 -31.61 12.46
N ALA A 716 29.91 -30.69 12.48
CA ALA A 716 28.88 -30.56 11.45
C ALA A 716 29.36 -29.83 10.18
N TYR A 717 30.30 -28.88 10.31
CA TYR A 717 30.77 -28.04 9.20
C TYR A 717 32.28 -28.24 8.97
N PRO A 718 32.69 -29.06 7.98
CA PRO A 718 34.10 -29.31 7.67
C PRO A 718 34.90 -28.04 7.36
N THR A 719 34.28 -27.05 6.74
CA THR A 719 34.87 -25.76 6.36
C THR A 719 35.23 -24.92 7.59
N LEU A 720 34.32 -24.86 8.58
CA LEU A 720 34.57 -24.25 9.88
C LEU A 720 35.63 -25.04 10.67
N SER A 721 35.59 -26.37 10.61
CA SER A 721 36.60 -27.19 11.25
C SER A 721 37.99 -26.87 10.70
N ALA A 722 38.15 -26.85 9.38
CA ALA A 722 39.43 -26.51 8.76
C ALA A 722 39.91 -25.11 9.14
N SER A 723 39.03 -24.11 9.29
CA SER A 723 39.41 -22.71 9.59
C SER A 723 39.87 -22.43 11.03
N VAL A 724 39.76 -23.45 11.88
CA VAL A 724 40.02 -23.35 13.31
C VAL A 724 41.24 -24.20 13.67
N THR A 725 42.09 -23.66 14.54
CA THR A 725 43.37 -24.27 14.88
C THR A 725 43.23 -25.55 15.70
N ASN A 726 44.22 -26.43 15.62
CA ASN A 726 44.21 -27.69 16.37
C ASN A 726 44.24 -27.45 17.89
N ARG A 727 44.91 -26.38 18.35
CA ARG A 727 44.91 -25.96 19.76
C ARG A 727 43.53 -25.52 20.23
N PHE A 728 42.79 -24.76 19.42
CA PHE A 728 41.41 -24.38 19.76
C PHE A 728 40.46 -25.59 19.77
N LYS A 729 40.57 -26.49 18.79
CA LYS A 729 39.80 -27.75 18.78
C LYS A 729 40.09 -28.59 20.01
N MET A 730 41.36 -28.68 20.42
CA MET A 730 41.76 -29.37 21.64
C MET A 730 41.18 -28.68 22.89
N TYR A 731 41.25 -27.35 22.98
CA TYR A 731 40.61 -26.57 24.04
C TYR A 731 39.13 -26.90 24.20
N LEU A 732 38.35 -26.79 23.12
CA LEU A 732 36.91 -27.06 23.15
C LEU A 732 36.59 -28.51 23.51
N ARG A 733 37.29 -29.48 22.91
CA ARG A 733 37.06 -30.90 23.16
C ARG A 733 37.44 -31.29 24.59
N THR A 734 38.52 -30.75 25.14
CA THR A 734 38.88 -30.95 26.56
C THR A 734 37.85 -30.35 27.51
N CYS A 735 37.33 -29.15 27.22
CA CYS A 735 36.27 -28.53 28.01
C CYS A 735 34.96 -29.32 27.94
N LYS A 736 34.59 -29.83 26.75
CA LYS A 736 33.46 -30.73 26.55
C LYS A 736 33.62 -32.03 27.35
N ASP A 737 34.75 -32.72 27.21
CA ASP A 737 35.03 -33.98 27.92
C ASP A 737 34.91 -33.76 29.44
N TYR A 738 35.43 -32.63 29.96
CA TYR A 738 35.26 -32.27 31.36
C TYR A 738 33.80 -32.02 31.75
N ALA A 739 33.05 -31.28 30.94
CA ALA A 739 31.63 -30.99 31.17
C ALA A 739 30.76 -32.25 31.15
N GLU A 740 31.16 -33.27 30.39
CA GLU A 740 30.56 -34.61 30.34
C GLU A 740 31.06 -35.54 31.47
N ASN A 741 31.81 -35.01 32.45
CA ASN A 741 32.44 -35.71 33.57
C ASN A 741 33.59 -36.68 33.22
N ASP A 742 34.11 -36.66 31.99
CA ASP A 742 35.29 -37.44 31.60
C ASP A 742 36.60 -36.67 31.88
N ARG A 743 36.95 -36.59 33.17
CA ARG A 743 38.18 -35.90 33.60
C ARG A 743 39.47 -36.59 33.13
N VAL A 744 39.42 -37.91 32.93
CA VAL A 744 40.59 -38.71 32.55
C VAL A 744 40.84 -38.54 31.05
N GLY A 745 39.82 -38.66 30.22
CA GLY A 745 39.89 -38.39 28.78
C GLY A 745 40.32 -36.96 28.48
N ALA A 746 39.73 -35.97 29.19
CA ALA A 746 40.12 -34.56 29.05
C ALA A 746 41.62 -34.32 29.33
N THR A 747 42.19 -35.00 30.34
CA THR A 747 43.62 -34.88 30.69
C THR A 747 44.50 -35.66 29.71
N SER A 748 44.06 -36.84 29.25
CA SER A 748 44.77 -37.63 28.24
C SER A 748 44.88 -36.87 26.92
N ARG A 749 43.79 -36.24 26.47
CA ARG A 749 43.75 -35.47 25.22
C ARG A 749 44.79 -34.35 25.17
N ILE A 750 44.99 -33.64 26.28
CA ILE A 750 46.03 -32.60 26.39
C ILE A 750 47.42 -33.23 26.25
N ILE A 751 47.67 -34.36 26.92
CA ILE A 751 48.96 -35.06 26.85
C ILE A 751 49.22 -35.60 25.44
N ASP A 752 48.21 -36.21 24.81
CA ASP A 752 48.30 -36.76 23.46
C ASP A 752 48.59 -35.64 22.43
N HIS A 753 47.92 -34.50 22.57
CA HIS A 753 48.16 -33.32 21.73
C HIS A 753 49.58 -32.77 21.92
N ALA A 754 50.02 -32.57 23.17
CA ALA A 754 51.38 -32.11 23.46
C ALA A 754 52.45 -33.09 22.97
N THR A 755 52.19 -34.40 23.04
CA THR A 755 53.11 -35.43 22.55
C THR A 755 53.24 -35.40 21.03
N ASN A 756 52.14 -35.13 20.31
CA ASN A 756 52.17 -34.97 18.86
C ASN A 756 52.87 -33.68 18.45
N GLU A 757 52.61 -32.55 19.12
CA GLU A 757 53.34 -31.30 18.84
C GLU A 757 54.85 -31.45 19.06
N VAL A 758 55.30 -32.16 20.12
CA VAL A 758 56.74 -32.43 20.31
C VAL A 758 57.31 -33.24 19.14
N ARG A 759 56.60 -34.24 18.63
CA ARG A 759 57.07 -35.05 17.50
C ARG A 759 57.19 -34.24 16.21
N ASP A 760 56.31 -33.26 16.03
CA ASP A 760 56.35 -32.36 14.88
C ASP A 760 57.48 -31.31 15.05
N GLU A 761 57.70 -30.78 16.26
CA GLU A 761 58.77 -29.79 16.56
C GLU A 761 60.17 -30.42 16.67
N GLU A 762 60.31 -31.68 17.10
CA GLU A 762 61.60 -32.41 17.15
C GLU A 762 62.25 -32.56 15.76
N ALA A 763 61.46 -32.47 14.69
CA ALA A 763 61.96 -32.47 13.32
C ALA A 763 62.73 -31.18 12.95
N ASP A 764 62.39 -30.05 13.61
CA ASP A 764 62.95 -28.72 13.32
C ASP A 764 63.88 -28.20 14.44
N MET A 765 63.63 -28.59 15.69
CA MET A 765 64.35 -28.12 16.89
C MET A 765 64.61 -29.30 17.84
N PRO A 766 65.80 -29.93 17.80
CA PRO A 766 66.13 -31.04 18.69
C PRO A 766 66.43 -30.48 20.09
N ASP A 767 65.42 -30.44 20.97
CA ASP A 767 65.51 -30.31 22.45
C ASP A 767 64.18 -29.87 23.13
N VAL A 768 63.06 -29.78 22.40
CA VAL A 768 61.76 -29.38 22.98
C VAL A 768 61.17 -30.49 23.87
N SER A 769 60.82 -30.16 25.12
CA SER A 769 60.20 -31.11 26.03
C SER A 769 58.67 -31.03 26.06
N ILE A 770 58.00 -32.15 26.32
CA ILE A 770 56.52 -32.19 26.49
C ILE A 770 56.06 -31.22 27.59
N LEU A 771 56.86 -31.02 28.64
CA LEU A 771 56.56 -30.07 29.70
C LEU A 771 56.53 -28.62 29.20
N GLU A 772 57.45 -28.25 28.30
CA GLU A 772 57.49 -26.90 27.70
C GLU A 772 56.26 -26.65 26.82
N ILE A 773 55.82 -27.65 26.05
CA ILE A 773 54.58 -27.54 25.26
C ILE A 773 53.35 -27.43 26.17
N LEU A 774 53.25 -28.22 27.24
CA LEU A 774 52.14 -28.15 28.19
C LEU A 774 52.06 -26.79 28.92
N GLU A 775 53.22 -26.21 29.25
CA GLU A 775 53.29 -24.86 29.84
C GLU A 775 52.84 -23.78 28.86
N SER A 776 53.18 -23.93 27.58
CA SER A 776 52.66 -23.09 26.49
C SER A 776 51.14 -23.21 26.37
N ILE A 777 50.62 -24.44 26.28
CA ILE A 777 49.17 -24.73 26.20
C ILE A 777 48.39 -24.15 27.39
N LYS A 778 48.98 -24.13 28.60
CA LYS A 778 48.34 -23.55 29.79
C LYS A 778 47.98 -22.07 29.61
N LEU A 779 48.79 -21.33 28.84
CA LEU A 779 48.59 -19.90 28.59
C LEU A 779 47.52 -19.64 27.52
N TYR A 780 47.17 -20.65 26.72
CA TYR A 780 46.26 -20.50 25.57
C TYR A 780 44.93 -19.78 25.90
N PRO A 781 44.16 -20.13 26.96
CA PRO A 781 42.93 -19.40 27.25
C PRO A 781 43.16 -17.94 27.65
N VAL A 782 44.31 -17.63 28.26
CA VAL A 782 44.67 -16.26 28.67
C VAL A 782 45.06 -15.44 27.45
N GLU A 783 45.86 -16.01 26.54
CA GLU A 783 46.29 -15.36 25.30
C GLU A 783 45.12 -15.00 24.39
N HIS A 784 44.01 -15.75 24.48
CA HIS A 784 42.82 -15.57 23.64
C HIS A 784 41.58 -15.06 24.38
N GLY A 785 41.68 -14.72 25.67
CA GLY A 785 40.54 -14.23 26.47
C GLY A 785 39.41 -15.25 26.66
N LEU A 786 39.70 -16.54 26.53
CA LEU A 786 38.75 -17.64 26.69
C LEU A 786 38.57 -18.03 28.17
N PRO A 787 37.46 -18.69 28.54
CA PRO A 787 37.27 -19.20 29.90
C PRO A 787 38.42 -20.11 30.35
N GLN A 788 39.09 -19.74 31.45
CA GLN A 788 40.26 -20.46 31.96
C GLN A 788 39.90 -21.81 32.57
N SER A 789 38.74 -21.89 33.23
CA SER A 789 38.20 -23.12 33.82
C SER A 789 37.18 -23.73 32.85
N PRO A 790 37.17 -25.06 32.65
CA PRO A 790 37.96 -26.08 33.35
C PRO A 790 39.36 -26.35 32.76
N PHE A 791 39.69 -25.74 31.61
CA PHE A 791 40.84 -26.09 30.79
C PHE A 791 42.18 -26.05 31.53
N GLN A 792 42.54 -24.91 32.15
CA GLN A 792 43.82 -24.77 32.85
C GLN A 792 43.99 -25.79 33.98
N GLY A 793 42.91 -26.14 34.66
CA GLY A 793 42.92 -27.17 35.69
C GLY A 793 43.25 -28.56 35.13
N ARG A 794 42.87 -28.86 33.89
CA ARG A 794 43.24 -30.10 33.20
C ARG A 794 44.69 -30.06 32.70
N VAL A 795 45.16 -28.91 32.21
CA VAL A 795 46.57 -28.74 31.81
C VAL A 795 47.50 -28.91 33.01
N LEU A 796 47.16 -28.34 34.18
CA LEU A 796 47.93 -28.55 35.42
C LEU A 796 47.96 -30.01 35.84
N ALA A 797 46.85 -30.75 35.67
CA ALA A 797 46.82 -32.18 35.94
C ALA A 797 47.72 -32.97 34.97
N ALA A 798 47.79 -32.57 33.70
CA ALA A 798 48.70 -33.13 32.70
C ALA A 798 50.18 -32.84 33.07
N ILE A 799 50.51 -31.60 33.43
CA ILE A 799 51.86 -31.21 33.90
C ILE A 799 52.26 -32.03 35.12
N MET A 800 51.39 -32.15 36.13
CA MET A 800 51.67 -32.98 37.32
C MET A 800 51.93 -34.44 36.94
N LYS A 801 51.12 -35.02 36.06
CA LYS A 801 51.28 -36.41 35.59
C LYS A 801 52.59 -36.63 34.83
N MET A 802 53.01 -35.67 33.99
CA MET A 802 54.25 -35.74 33.22
C MET A 802 55.50 -35.39 34.03
N SER A 803 55.42 -34.48 35.02
CA SER A 803 56.56 -34.05 35.84
C SER A 803 57.06 -35.11 36.82
N HIS A 804 56.21 -36.07 37.21
CA HIS A 804 56.61 -37.22 38.05
C HIS A 804 57.66 -38.13 37.39
N SER A 805 57.98 -37.93 36.10
CA SER A 805 59.03 -38.69 35.40
C SER A 805 60.40 -37.98 35.34
N SER A 806 60.53 -36.69 35.69
CA SER A 806 61.82 -35.95 35.69
C SER A 806 61.77 -34.64 36.49
N GLN A 807 62.52 -34.55 37.60
CA GLN A 807 62.78 -33.28 38.30
C GLN A 807 63.98 -32.56 37.68
N THR A 808 63.77 -31.40 37.06
CA THR A 808 64.83 -30.57 36.46
C THR A 808 65.04 -29.28 37.27
N ARG A 809 66.25 -28.69 37.18
CA ARG A 809 66.57 -27.36 37.76
C ARG A 809 65.62 -26.25 37.27
N ARG A 810 65.00 -26.44 36.09
CA ARG A 810 64.02 -25.51 35.49
C ARG A 810 62.71 -25.44 36.29
N SER A 811 62.17 -26.59 36.72
CA SER A 811 60.94 -26.68 37.53
C SER A 811 61.07 -25.99 38.90
N ASP A 812 62.27 -25.98 39.48
CA ASP A 812 62.54 -25.35 40.78
C ASP A 812 62.52 -23.81 40.69
N LEU A 813 63.12 -23.22 39.65
CA LEU A 813 63.12 -21.76 39.45
C LEU A 813 61.70 -21.21 39.26
N GLU A 814 60.83 -21.95 38.57
CA GLU A 814 59.43 -21.56 38.41
C GLU A 814 58.61 -21.71 39.68
N GLY A 815 58.80 -22.81 40.41
CA GLY A 815 58.17 -22.98 41.72
C GLY A 815 58.55 -21.82 42.66
N ARG A 816 59.80 -21.37 42.60
CA ARG A 816 60.28 -20.20 43.36
C ARG A 816 59.66 -18.90 42.86
N PHE A 817 59.57 -18.68 41.55
CA PHE A 817 58.88 -17.51 40.98
C PHE A 817 57.40 -17.46 41.38
N ASP A 818 56.68 -18.56 41.22
CA ASP A 818 55.26 -18.67 41.59
C ASP A 818 55.05 -18.51 43.11
N SER A 819 55.94 -19.05 43.92
CA SER A 819 55.92 -18.87 45.38
C SER A 819 56.12 -17.41 45.76
N GLU A 820 57.06 -16.72 45.12
CA GLU A 820 57.34 -15.30 45.37
C GLU A 820 56.17 -14.42 44.89
N MET A 821 55.58 -14.72 43.73
CA MET A 821 54.39 -14.02 43.22
C MET A 821 53.15 -14.22 44.10
N ARG A 822 53.01 -15.38 44.75
CA ARG A 822 51.92 -15.67 45.70
C ARG A 822 52.16 -15.13 47.11
N SER A 823 53.39 -14.66 47.40
CA SER A 823 53.71 -14.08 48.70
C SER A 823 52.92 -12.80 48.95
N LYS A 824 52.49 -12.59 50.20
CA LYS A 824 51.81 -11.35 50.62
C LYS A 824 52.73 -10.13 50.55
N VAL A 825 54.04 -10.34 50.71
CA VAL A 825 55.08 -9.32 50.57
C VAL A 825 55.98 -9.77 49.44
N LYS A 826 56.00 -9.03 48.33
CA LYS A 826 56.76 -9.37 47.14
C LYS A 826 58.15 -8.73 47.21
N ASP A 827 59.21 -9.51 47.09
CA ASP A 827 60.55 -8.95 46.92
C ASP A 827 60.88 -8.78 45.42
N THR A 828 60.80 -7.53 44.94
CA THR A 828 61.11 -7.16 43.56
C THR A 828 62.52 -7.61 43.13
N TYR A 829 63.52 -7.57 44.03
CA TYR A 829 64.88 -7.97 43.68
C TYR A 829 65.03 -9.49 43.60
N SER A 830 64.37 -10.24 44.49
CA SER A 830 64.30 -11.70 44.40
C SER A 830 63.61 -12.15 43.11
N ILE A 831 62.51 -11.49 42.72
CA ILE A 831 61.82 -11.75 41.45
C ILE A 831 62.75 -11.49 40.26
N VAL A 832 63.40 -10.33 40.21
CA VAL A 832 64.38 -10.00 39.14
C VAL A 832 65.51 -11.04 39.10
N THR A 833 66.02 -11.47 40.26
CA THR A 833 67.12 -12.45 40.34
C THR A 833 66.68 -13.83 39.81
N ILE A 834 65.48 -14.29 40.17
CA ILE A 834 64.92 -15.54 39.65
C ILE A 834 64.75 -15.45 38.13
N ILE A 835 64.21 -14.33 37.64
CA ILE A 835 64.02 -14.11 36.21
C ILE A 835 65.35 -14.08 35.44
N GLU A 836 66.38 -13.41 35.96
CA GLU A 836 67.73 -13.40 35.36
C GLU A 836 68.35 -14.80 35.34
N GLN A 837 68.13 -15.63 36.38
CA GLN A 837 68.55 -17.04 36.38
C GLN A 837 67.81 -17.87 35.32
N VAL A 838 66.52 -17.59 35.10
CA VAL A 838 65.75 -18.22 34.01
C VAL A 838 66.28 -17.77 32.64
N ALA A 839 66.68 -16.51 32.51
CA ALA A 839 67.20 -15.93 31.27
C ALA A 839 68.50 -16.59 30.77
N GLU A 840 69.29 -17.19 31.67
CA GLU A 840 70.47 -17.99 31.29
C GLU A 840 70.09 -19.21 30.43
N SER A 841 68.88 -19.75 30.63
CA SER A 841 68.37 -20.93 29.91
C SER A 841 67.38 -20.59 28.79
N SER A 842 66.47 -19.64 29.02
CA SER A 842 65.45 -19.21 28.05
C SER A 842 65.17 -17.71 28.20
N PRO A 843 65.75 -16.86 27.34
CA PRO A 843 65.53 -15.40 27.36
C PRO A 843 64.07 -14.99 27.20
N ILE A 844 63.32 -15.66 26.32
CA ILE A 844 61.90 -15.35 26.08
C ILE A 844 61.03 -15.68 27.30
N ARG A 845 61.29 -16.80 27.98
CA ARG A 845 60.57 -17.21 29.19
C ARG A 845 60.78 -16.21 30.33
N ALA A 846 62.01 -15.74 30.49
CA ALA A 846 62.34 -14.69 31.45
C ALA A 846 61.60 -13.37 31.15
N LEU A 847 61.50 -12.97 29.88
CA LEU A 847 60.73 -11.78 29.49
C LEU A 847 59.22 -11.94 29.72
N ARG A 848 58.66 -13.13 29.48
CA ARG A 848 57.25 -13.43 29.82
C ARG A 848 57.00 -13.40 31.33
N MET A 849 57.97 -13.79 32.15
CA MET A 849 57.87 -13.64 33.61
C MET A 849 57.87 -12.17 34.04
N PHE A 850 58.67 -11.31 33.38
CA PHE A 850 58.59 -9.86 33.59
C PHE A 850 57.22 -9.30 33.20
N GLU A 851 56.68 -9.70 32.05
CA GLU A 851 55.32 -9.31 31.63
C GLU A 851 54.27 -9.76 32.65
N ARG A 852 54.34 -11.01 33.12
CA ARG A 852 53.42 -11.53 34.14
C ARG A 852 53.51 -10.75 35.45
N ALA A 853 54.70 -10.33 35.86
CA ALA A 853 54.88 -9.50 37.05
C ALA A 853 54.30 -8.09 36.83
N LEU A 854 54.53 -7.48 35.67
CA LEU A 854 54.02 -6.15 35.34
C LEU A 854 52.49 -6.13 35.19
N ALA A 855 51.93 -7.16 34.58
CA ALA A 855 50.49 -7.33 34.37
C ALA A 855 49.72 -7.71 35.64
N SER A 856 50.38 -8.15 36.72
CA SER A 856 49.67 -8.50 37.95
C SER A 856 49.06 -7.28 38.65
N GLY A 857 49.54 -6.07 38.35
CA GLY A 857 49.08 -4.83 38.98
C GLY A 857 49.48 -4.69 40.45
N GLU A 858 50.26 -5.63 40.98
CA GLU A 858 50.61 -5.69 42.40
C GLU A 858 51.88 -4.91 42.76
N PHE A 859 52.62 -4.43 41.75
CA PHE A 859 53.81 -3.59 41.91
C PHE A 859 53.45 -2.13 41.64
N GLY A 860 53.94 -1.20 42.45
CA GLY A 860 53.63 0.23 42.35
C GLY A 860 54.84 1.12 42.08
N GLY A 861 54.66 2.17 41.28
CA GLY A 861 55.61 3.30 41.15
C GLY A 861 57.06 2.91 40.86
N ARG A 862 57.90 2.84 41.90
CA ARG A 862 59.34 2.53 41.79
C ARG A 862 59.60 1.08 41.38
N GLU A 863 58.81 0.13 41.88
CA GLU A 863 58.98 -1.30 41.59
C GLU A 863 58.66 -1.62 40.13
N GLN A 864 57.57 -1.06 39.59
CA GLN A 864 57.26 -1.16 38.16
C GLN A 864 58.35 -0.58 37.27
N LYS A 865 58.94 0.57 37.66
CA LYS A 865 60.07 1.15 36.92
C LYS A 865 61.29 0.23 36.93
N ILE A 866 61.58 -0.44 38.05
CA ILE A 866 62.66 -1.42 38.16
C ILE A 866 62.39 -2.62 37.25
N LEU A 867 61.20 -3.19 37.31
CA LEU A 867 60.80 -4.33 36.46
C LEU A 867 60.87 -3.99 34.97
N ARG A 868 60.26 -2.86 34.54
CA ARG A 868 60.32 -2.40 33.13
C ARG A 868 61.74 -2.11 32.65
N SER A 869 62.58 -1.52 33.51
CA SER A 869 63.97 -1.21 33.13
C SER A 869 64.80 -2.49 32.97
N ASN A 870 64.67 -3.46 33.88
CA ASN A 870 65.38 -4.74 33.77
C ASN A 870 64.88 -5.55 32.58
N GLN A 871 63.57 -5.57 32.33
CA GLN A 871 62.98 -6.22 31.17
C GLN A 871 63.50 -5.62 29.85
N ARG A 872 63.54 -4.28 29.72
CA ARG A 872 64.10 -3.59 28.54
C ARG A 872 65.58 -3.89 28.35
N ASN A 873 66.36 -3.90 29.43
CA ASN A 873 67.79 -4.24 29.40
C ASN A 873 67.99 -5.69 28.95
N LEU A 874 67.20 -6.63 29.49
CA LEU A 874 67.25 -8.05 29.11
C LEU A 874 66.91 -8.23 27.64
N PHE A 875 65.83 -7.60 27.16
CA PHE A 875 65.42 -7.66 25.76
C PHE A 875 66.51 -7.10 24.85
N THR A 876 67.09 -5.95 25.18
CA THR A 876 68.16 -5.33 24.37
C THR A 876 69.40 -6.24 24.27
N ARG A 877 69.75 -6.94 25.36
CA ARG A 877 70.89 -7.87 25.42
C ARG A 877 70.66 -9.16 24.63
N GLN A 878 69.42 -9.63 24.53
CA GLN A 878 69.07 -10.93 23.94
C GLN A 878 68.19 -10.81 22.68
N SER A 879 68.04 -9.61 22.10
CA SER A 879 67.15 -9.33 20.96
C SER A 879 67.46 -10.19 19.74
N GLY A 880 68.75 -10.49 19.50
CA GLY A 880 69.21 -11.39 18.43
C GLY A 880 68.91 -12.89 18.66
N LYS A 881 68.26 -13.26 19.77
CA LYS A 881 67.81 -14.62 20.08
C LYS A 881 66.30 -14.75 20.23
N ILE A 882 65.55 -13.65 20.08
CA ILE A 882 64.10 -13.62 20.26
C ILE A 882 63.48 -13.16 18.95
N SER A 883 62.84 -14.08 18.24
CA SER A 883 62.21 -13.81 16.95
C SER A 883 61.00 -12.89 17.11
N VAL A 884 60.58 -12.19 16.05
CA VAL A 884 59.42 -11.28 16.13
C VAL A 884 58.15 -12.02 16.52
N ARG A 885 57.94 -13.25 16.03
CA ARG A 885 56.79 -14.10 16.39
C ARG A 885 56.68 -14.36 17.90
N GLU A 886 57.79 -14.36 18.62
CA GLU A 886 57.81 -14.60 20.08
C GLU A 886 57.53 -13.33 20.89
N ARG A 887 57.63 -12.14 20.29
CA ARG A 887 57.57 -10.84 20.97
C ARG A 887 56.15 -10.32 21.21
N LYS A 888 55.14 -10.91 20.57
CA LYS A 888 53.74 -10.47 20.64
C LYS A 888 53.23 -10.35 22.09
N THR A 889 53.67 -11.24 22.98
CA THR A 889 53.27 -11.24 24.40
C THR A 889 54.02 -10.21 25.25
N LEU A 890 54.97 -9.47 24.69
CA LEU A 890 55.85 -8.51 25.38
C LEU A 890 55.37 -7.05 25.25
N GLY A 891 54.12 -6.79 25.63
CA GLY A 891 53.47 -5.49 25.45
C GLY A 891 54.15 -4.31 26.17
N SER A 892 54.74 -4.55 27.34
CA SER A 892 55.32 -3.48 28.16
C SER A 892 56.66 -2.93 27.66
N LEU A 893 57.26 -3.58 26.65
CA LEU A 893 58.49 -3.10 25.99
C LEU A 893 58.25 -1.86 25.10
N GLY A 894 57.03 -1.64 24.63
CA GLY A 894 56.70 -0.54 23.71
C GLY A 894 57.23 -0.74 22.28
N LEU A 895 57.31 -1.99 21.84
CA LEU A 895 57.68 -2.33 20.47
C LEU A 895 56.54 -2.00 19.51
N LYS A 896 56.86 -1.55 18.29
CA LYS A 896 55.84 -1.16 17.31
C LYS A 896 55.36 -2.37 16.50
N PRO A 897 54.07 -2.48 16.19
CA PRO A 897 53.60 -3.45 15.22
C PRO A 897 54.02 -3.03 13.80
N LEU A 898 54.43 -4.00 12.99
CA LEU A 898 54.68 -3.86 11.57
C LEU A 898 53.49 -4.41 10.79
N ILE A 899 52.94 -3.59 9.91
CA ILE A 899 51.78 -3.91 9.10
C ILE A 899 52.21 -3.99 7.62
N LEU A 900 52.06 -5.17 7.04
CA LEU A 900 52.21 -5.42 5.62
C LEU A 900 50.89 -5.08 4.92
N VAL A 901 50.96 -4.22 3.92
CA VAL A 901 49.78 -3.64 3.27
C VAL A 901 49.50 -4.41 1.98
N ASP A 902 48.27 -4.87 1.83
CA ASP A 902 47.78 -5.55 0.64
C ASP A 902 47.41 -4.56 -0.49
N THR A 903 47.34 -5.03 -1.74
CA THR A 903 47.06 -4.24 -2.94
C THR A 903 45.73 -3.50 -2.84
N ASN A 904 44.69 -4.15 -2.32
CA ASN A 904 43.34 -3.57 -2.21
C ASN A 904 43.32 -2.31 -1.33
N ILE A 905 44.12 -2.26 -0.26
CA ILE A 905 44.22 -1.08 0.61
C ILE A 905 44.90 0.08 -0.11
N LEU A 906 45.93 -0.20 -0.92
CA LEU A 906 46.61 0.82 -1.72
C LEU A 906 45.69 1.37 -2.81
N ILE A 907 44.90 0.51 -3.44
CA ILE A 907 43.89 0.90 -4.42
C ILE A 907 42.83 1.76 -3.76
N ASP A 908 42.29 1.36 -2.60
CA ASP A 908 41.28 2.15 -1.87
C ASP A 908 41.82 3.54 -1.51
N ALA A 909 43.07 3.62 -1.03
CA ALA A 909 43.72 4.89 -0.74
C ALA A 909 43.94 5.76 -1.98
N LEU A 910 44.28 5.15 -3.12
CA LEU A 910 44.46 5.86 -4.38
C LEU A 910 43.13 6.34 -4.95
N LYS A 911 42.08 5.52 -4.91
CA LYS A 911 40.73 5.90 -5.32
C LYS A 911 40.27 7.12 -4.54
N ASP A 912 40.48 7.11 -3.23
CA ASP A 912 40.19 8.24 -2.34
C ASP A 912 40.98 9.49 -2.72
N ASP A 913 42.28 9.38 -3.01
CA ASP A 913 43.14 10.51 -3.37
C ASP A 913 42.85 11.04 -4.80
N LEU A 914 42.43 10.19 -5.74
CA LEU A 914 42.07 10.59 -7.12
C LEU A 914 40.66 11.18 -7.22
N LEU A 915 39.68 10.66 -6.48
CA LEU A 915 38.35 11.29 -6.39
C LEU A 915 38.44 12.72 -5.87
N ARG A 916 39.39 12.98 -4.96
CA ARG A 916 39.69 14.35 -4.48
C ARG A 916 40.23 15.26 -5.57
N GLU A 917 41.00 14.72 -6.51
CA GLU A 917 41.61 15.49 -7.60
C GLU A 917 40.59 15.89 -8.67
N VAL A 918 39.69 14.95 -9.01
CA VAL A 918 38.70 15.12 -10.09
C VAL A 918 37.53 16.01 -9.66
N SER A 919 37.25 16.07 -8.35
CA SER A 919 36.13 16.84 -7.82
C SER A 919 36.36 18.35 -7.96
N ILE A 920 35.66 19.00 -8.89
CA ILE A 920 35.67 20.46 -9.12
C ILE A 920 35.44 21.26 -7.82
N ASP A 921 34.66 20.69 -6.90
CA ASP A 921 34.29 21.27 -5.61
C ASP A 921 35.02 20.66 -4.39
N SER A 922 35.91 19.69 -4.60
CA SER A 922 36.64 18.90 -3.58
C SER A 922 35.77 18.12 -2.56
N LEU A 923 34.47 17.96 -2.83
CA LEU A 923 33.48 17.44 -1.88
C LEU A 923 33.58 15.92 -1.63
N GLY A 924 34.09 15.14 -2.58
CA GLY A 924 34.04 13.67 -2.52
C GLY A 924 32.61 13.12 -2.36
N SER A 925 32.47 11.79 -2.28
CA SER A 925 31.19 11.17 -1.96
C SER A 925 30.89 11.26 -0.45
N LEU A 926 29.62 11.54 -0.11
CA LEU A 926 29.09 11.45 1.25
C LEU A 926 29.08 10.00 1.79
N GLY A 927 29.34 8.99 0.97
CA GLY A 927 29.45 7.60 1.45
C GLY A 927 30.73 7.37 2.25
N TRP A 928 30.64 7.35 3.59
CA TRP A 928 31.74 6.84 4.43
C TRP A 928 31.73 5.31 4.42
N THR A 929 32.46 4.71 3.48
CA THR A 929 32.56 3.25 3.38
C THR A 929 33.51 2.68 4.44
N MET A 930 33.33 1.40 4.79
CA MET A 930 34.25 0.71 5.69
C MET A 930 35.69 0.67 5.14
N GLN A 931 35.83 0.52 3.81
CA GLN A 931 37.12 0.53 3.12
C GLN A 931 37.84 1.86 3.32
N ARG A 932 37.10 2.97 3.20
CA ARG A 932 37.62 4.31 3.40
C ARG A 932 38.14 4.50 4.83
N ALA A 933 37.36 4.11 5.82
CA ALA A 933 37.75 4.20 7.22
C ALA A 933 39.05 3.44 7.55
N PHE A 934 39.20 2.24 6.99
CA PHE A 934 40.31 1.36 7.33
C PHE A 934 41.66 1.90 6.86
N HIS A 935 41.79 2.31 5.59
CA HIS A 935 43.05 2.84 5.06
C HIS A 935 43.38 4.21 5.66
N TRP A 936 42.37 5.04 5.95
CA TRP A 936 42.56 6.32 6.67
C TRP A 936 43.14 6.12 8.06
N LYS A 937 42.64 5.13 8.81
CA LYS A 937 43.17 4.83 10.15
C LYS A 937 44.61 4.35 10.08
N LEU A 938 44.96 3.52 9.10
CA LEU A 938 46.35 3.10 8.86
C LEU A 938 47.26 4.30 8.57
N ARG A 939 46.85 5.19 7.65
CA ARG A 939 47.56 6.44 7.33
C ARG A 939 47.78 7.29 8.59
N THR A 940 46.75 7.47 9.41
CA THR A 940 46.80 8.26 10.66
C THR A 940 47.76 7.67 11.69
N LEU A 941 47.63 6.38 12.00
CA LEU A 941 48.48 5.71 13.00
C LEU A 941 49.96 5.69 12.58
N ALA A 942 50.24 5.60 11.29
CA ALA A 942 51.59 5.66 10.75
C ALA A 942 52.20 7.06 10.88
N GLN A 943 51.42 8.12 10.60
CA GLN A 943 51.82 9.51 10.79
C GLN A 943 52.07 9.84 12.28
N GLU A 944 51.26 9.31 13.19
CA GLU A 944 51.48 9.38 14.65
C GLU A 944 52.70 8.56 15.13
N GLY A 945 53.30 7.75 14.24
CA GLY A 945 54.43 6.89 14.56
C GLY A 945 54.10 5.72 15.48
N ARG A 946 52.81 5.34 15.61
CA ARG A 946 52.34 4.22 16.45
C ARG A 946 52.52 2.86 15.79
N ILE A 947 52.53 2.82 14.47
CA ILE A 947 52.70 1.60 13.66
C ILE A 947 53.80 1.80 12.62
N LEU A 948 54.32 0.69 12.08
CA LEU A 948 55.20 0.66 10.91
C LEU A 948 54.43 0.07 9.74
N LEU A 949 54.61 0.61 8.53
CA LEU A 949 53.94 0.16 7.31
C LEU A 949 54.98 -0.29 6.29
N HIS A 950 54.69 -1.40 5.63
CA HIS A 950 55.51 -1.96 4.56
C HIS A 950 54.62 -2.48 3.42
N ILE A 951 55.04 -2.23 2.19
CA ILE A 951 54.38 -2.77 1.00
C ILE A 951 55.21 -3.96 0.50
N PRO A 952 54.68 -5.20 0.56
CA PRO A 952 55.34 -6.37 -0.03
C PRO A 952 55.57 -6.19 -1.55
N ASN A 953 56.62 -6.80 -2.09
CA ASN A 953 56.96 -6.67 -3.51
C ASN A 953 55.86 -7.16 -4.46
N ALA A 954 55.10 -8.20 -4.06
CA ALA A 954 53.96 -8.70 -4.81
C ALA A 954 52.85 -7.63 -4.91
N ALA A 955 52.43 -7.09 -3.76
CA ALA A 955 51.42 -6.03 -3.69
C ALA A 955 51.86 -4.74 -4.42
N MET A 956 53.13 -4.37 -4.29
CA MET A 956 53.72 -3.25 -5.04
C MET A 956 53.61 -3.46 -6.55
N SER A 957 54.00 -4.64 -7.04
CA SER A 957 54.01 -4.94 -8.47
C SER A 957 52.59 -4.97 -9.05
N GLU A 958 51.65 -5.55 -8.30
CA GLU A 958 50.24 -5.59 -8.69
C GLU A 958 49.61 -4.20 -8.68
N PHE A 959 49.86 -3.40 -7.63
CA PHE A 959 49.40 -2.01 -7.54
C PHE A 959 49.89 -1.20 -8.74
N MET A 960 51.20 -1.24 -9.03
CA MET A 960 51.80 -0.54 -10.17
C MET A 960 51.23 -1.00 -11.52
N ASN A 961 50.87 -2.28 -11.66
CA ASN A 961 50.25 -2.79 -12.88
C ASN A 961 48.81 -2.29 -13.07
N ARG A 962 48.02 -2.22 -11.99
CA ARG A 962 46.65 -1.70 -12.04
C ARG A 962 46.59 -0.19 -12.27
N VAL A 963 47.62 0.55 -11.85
CA VAL A 963 47.68 2.02 -11.95
C VAL A 963 48.66 2.51 -13.03
N LYS A 964 48.98 1.65 -14.01
CA LYS A 964 49.97 1.91 -15.07
C LYS A 964 49.65 3.11 -15.98
N SER A 965 48.39 3.53 -16.03
CA SER A 965 47.90 4.64 -16.84
C SER A 965 46.63 5.22 -16.24
N PRO A 966 46.28 6.49 -16.55
CA PRO A 966 45.00 7.09 -16.13
C PRO A 966 43.79 6.22 -16.50
N ASP A 967 43.74 5.65 -17.70
CA ASP A 967 42.63 4.78 -18.12
C ASP A 967 42.51 3.53 -17.23
N SER A 968 43.62 2.88 -16.92
CA SER A 968 43.62 1.71 -16.02
C SER A 968 43.25 2.07 -14.58
N ALA A 969 43.59 3.28 -14.13
CA ALA A 969 43.19 3.78 -12.82
C ALA A 969 41.69 4.13 -12.78
N LEU A 970 41.13 4.62 -13.89
CA LEU A 970 39.70 4.91 -14.05
C LEU A 970 38.86 3.62 -13.96
N GLU A 971 39.34 2.53 -14.56
CA GLU A 971 38.68 1.20 -14.49
C GLU A 971 38.51 0.67 -13.05
N LEU A 972 39.23 1.21 -12.06
CA LEU A 972 39.12 0.80 -10.66
C LEU A 972 37.84 1.31 -9.98
N PHE A 973 37.11 2.25 -10.58
CA PHE A 973 35.92 2.89 -10.02
C PHE A 973 34.64 2.20 -10.49
N GLU A 974 34.30 1.07 -9.86
CA GLU A 974 33.01 0.41 -10.05
C GLU A 974 31.90 1.09 -9.25
N ASN A 975 30.70 1.26 -9.85
CA ASN A 975 29.51 1.85 -9.23
C ASN A 975 29.72 3.24 -8.61
N VAL A 976 30.71 3.98 -9.10
CA VAL A 976 30.99 5.38 -8.74
C VAL A 976 31.04 6.16 -10.03
N TYR A 977 30.23 7.20 -10.14
CA TYR A 977 30.30 8.08 -11.30
C TYR A 977 31.57 8.92 -11.26
N ILE A 978 32.24 8.99 -12.41
CA ILE A 978 33.37 9.87 -12.66
C ILE A 978 33.12 10.55 -14.00
N ASP A 979 33.02 11.89 -13.96
CA ASP A 979 33.00 12.71 -15.17
C ASP A 979 34.29 12.50 -15.96
N ARG A 980 34.17 11.94 -17.17
CA ARG A 980 35.33 11.64 -18.03
C ARG A 980 36.05 12.89 -18.48
N ALA A 981 35.35 14.00 -18.75
CA ALA A 981 35.99 15.24 -19.16
C ALA A 981 36.79 15.83 -17.99
N ALA A 982 36.20 15.85 -16.78
CA ALA A 982 36.91 16.29 -15.59
C ALA A 982 38.10 15.39 -15.25
N TRP A 983 37.97 14.06 -15.45
CA TRP A 983 39.04 13.10 -15.28
C TRP A 983 40.21 13.36 -16.23
N ASP A 984 39.93 13.48 -17.52
CA ASP A 984 40.96 13.70 -18.55
C ASP A 984 41.68 15.05 -18.36
N ASP A 985 40.97 16.07 -17.85
CA ASP A 985 41.54 17.40 -17.56
C ASP A 985 42.39 17.42 -16.28
N SER A 986 42.00 16.68 -15.23
CA SER A 986 42.64 16.73 -13.90
C SER A 986 43.68 15.63 -13.66
N VAL A 987 43.44 14.42 -14.14
CA VAL A 987 44.25 13.22 -13.88
C VAL A 987 45.18 12.93 -15.07
N SER A 988 46.16 13.80 -15.26
CA SER A 988 47.26 13.51 -16.19
C SER A 988 48.17 12.39 -15.67
N ALA A 989 48.94 11.74 -16.55
CA ALA A 989 49.92 10.73 -16.15
C ALA A 989 50.91 11.24 -15.07
N GLY A 990 51.29 12.53 -15.11
CA GLY A 990 52.17 13.12 -14.10
C GLY A 990 51.50 13.30 -12.73
N VAL A 991 50.21 13.64 -12.71
CA VAL A 991 49.43 13.77 -11.45
C VAL A 991 49.21 12.40 -10.83
N LEU A 992 48.88 11.40 -11.66
CA LEU A 992 48.77 10.01 -11.21
C LEU A 992 50.09 9.52 -10.60
N ASP A 993 51.23 9.75 -11.26
CA ASP A 993 52.56 9.38 -10.75
C ASP A 993 52.89 10.07 -9.40
N GLU A 994 52.50 11.34 -9.23
CA GLU A 994 52.67 12.07 -7.98
C GLU A 994 51.84 11.45 -6.84
N ARG A 995 50.55 11.16 -7.10
CA ARG A 995 49.63 10.55 -6.12
C ARG A 995 50.06 9.14 -5.74
N VAL A 996 50.44 8.33 -6.72
CA VAL A 996 51.04 7.00 -6.51
C VAL A 996 52.29 7.12 -5.63
N SER A 997 53.22 8.02 -5.96
CA SER A 997 54.45 8.23 -5.19
C SER A 997 54.17 8.65 -3.73
N SER A 998 53.17 9.50 -3.51
CA SER A 998 52.72 9.91 -2.18
C SER A 998 52.22 8.72 -1.36
N ILE A 999 51.34 7.90 -1.94
CA ILE A 999 50.81 6.68 -1.28
C ILE A 999 51.94 5.72 -0.94
N LEU A 1000 52.85 5.45 -1.87
CA LEU A 1000 53.99 4.58 -1.64
C LEU A 1000 54.88 5.11 -0.51
N SER A 1001 55.08 6.43 -0.39
CA SER A 1001 55.84 7.03 0.70
C SER A 1001 55.16 6.89 2.07
N ILE A 1002 53.83 6.97 2.12
CA ILE A 1002 53.06 6.87 3.37
C ILE A 1002 52.97 5.43 3.85
N PHE A 1003 52.63 4.50 2.94
CA PHE A 1003 52.39 3.10 3.25
C PHE A 1003 53.65 2.22 3.24
N ASN A 1004 54.83 2.78 2.93
CA ASN A 1004 56.11 2.06 2.94
C ASN A 1004 57.19 2.79 3.76
N ASN A 1005 56.91 3.03 5.04
CA ASN A 1005 57.80 3.75 5.95
C ASN A 1005 58.84 2.85 6.67
N TRP A 1006 58.80 1.54 6.45
CA TRP A 1006 59.75 0.56 6.96
C TRP A 1006 60.32 -0.31 5.83
N LYS A 1007 61.58 -0.75 5.97
CA LYS A 1007 62.26 -1.64 5.02
C LYS A 1007 62.96 -2.79 5.76
N PRO A 1008 62.95 -4.01 5.20
CA PRO A 1008 63.65 -5.16 5.79
C PRO A 1008 65.17 -5.00 5.78
N GLU A 1009 65.85 -5.66 6.72
CA GLU A 1009 67.31 -5.70 6.76
C GLU A 1009 67.87 -6.64 5.68
N LYS A 1010 69.05 -6.34 5.13
CA LYS A 1010 69.68 -7.18 4.08
C LYS A 1010 69.92 -8.61 4.60
N GLY A 1011 69.34 -9.61 3.93
CA GLY A 1011 69.46 -11.03 4.26
C GLY A 1011 68.24 -11.66 4.94
N GLU A 1012 67.22 -10.87 5.31
CA GLU A 1012 65.94 -11.40 5.84
C GLU A 1012 65.09 -12.08 4.73
N GLU A 1013 65.40 -11.82 3.45
CA GLU A 1013 64.69 -12.34 2.27
C GLU A 1013 65.02 -13.81 1.91
N GLU A 1014 66.14 -14.37 2.43
CA GLU A 1014 66.65 -15.70 2.02
C GLU A 1014 66.11 -16.88 2.85
N ARG A 1015 65.24 -16.64 3.83
CA ARG A 1015 64.67 -17.72 4.66
C ARG A 1015 63.57 -18.48 3.92
N SER A 1016 63.71 -19.80 3.83
CA SER A 1016 62.70 -20.69 3.26
C SER A 1016 61.48 -20.79 4.19
N VAL A 1017 60.28 -20.65 3.63
CA VAL A 1017 58.99 -20.81 4.33
C VAL A 1017 58.23 -21.93 3.62
N ASP A 1018 57.88 -22.99 4.34
CA ASP A 1018 57.06 -24.10 3.82
C ASP A 1018 55.57 -23.73 3.88
N LEU A 1019 55.10 -22.98 2.88
CA LEU A 1019 53.68 -22.60 2.76
C LEU A 1019 52.82 -23.71 2.12
N GLU A 1020 53.43 -24.61 1.32
CA GLU A 1020 52.71 -25.64 0.57
C GLU A 1020 52.01 -26.65 1.49
N LYS A 1021 52.71 -27.05 2.57
CA LYS A 1021 52.12 -27.90 3.62
C LYS A 1021 50.92 -27.24 4.29
N PHE A 1022 51.01 -25.93 4.58
CA PHE A 1022 49.91 -25.16 5.19
C PHE A 1022 48.68 -25.11 4.29
N LEU A 1023 48.86 -24.77 3.01
CA LEU A 1023 47.78 -24.67 2.04
C LEU A 1023 47.08 -26.03 1.83
N THR A 1024 47.85 -27.11 1.80
CA THR A 1024 47.32 -28.48 1.67
C THR A 1024 46.49 -28.88 2.90
N GLN A 1025 46.93 -28.53 4.11
CA GLN A 1025 46.17 -28.79 5.34
C GLN A 1025 44.84 -28.03 5.41
N HIS A 1026 44.78 -26.84 4.81
CA HIS A 1026 43.61 -25.95 4.82
C HIS A 1026 42.82 -25.97 3.50
N ARG A 1027 43.10 -26.95 2.62
CA ARG A 1027 42.53 -27.05 1.25
C ARG A 1027 41.01 -26.94 1.19
N ASP A 1028 40.30 -27.47 2.19
CA ASP A 1028 38.83 -27.50 2.18
C ASP A 1028 38.22 -26.10 2.30
N ILE A 1029 38.90 -25.16 2.98
CA ILE A 1029 38.50 -23.75 3.05
C ILE A 1029 38.78 -23.06 1.72
N PHE A 1030 39.99 -23.24 1.19
CA PHE A 1030 40.40 -22.58 -0.05
C PHE A 1030 39.57 -23.05 -1.25
N ARG A 1031 39.09 -24.31 -1.24
CA ARG A 1031 38.12 -24.81 -2.23
C ARG A 1031 36.77 -24.09 -2.16
N VAL A 1032 36.35 -23.69 -0.96
CA VAL A 1032 35.08 -22.98 -0.74
C VAL A 1032 35.21 -21.53 -1.20
N VAL A 1033 36.32 -20.87 -0.86
CA VAL A 1033 36.65 -19.54 -1.37
C VAL A 1033 36.73 -19.55 -2.90
N ASP A 1034 37.36 -20.57 -3.50
CA ASP A 1034 37.41 -20.78 -4.94
C ASP A 1034 36.02 -20.89 -5.57
N GLN A 1035 35.15 -21.74 -5.03
CA GLN A 1035 33.80 -21.92 -5.56
C GLN A 1035 33.02 -20.60 -5.57
N HIS A 1036 33.06 -19.85 -4.47
CA HIS A 1036 32.36 -18.57 -4.35
C HIS A 1036 32.90 -17.51 -5.32
N LYS A 1037 34.24 -17.36 -5.40
CA LYS A 1037 34.88 -16.40 -6.33
C LYS A 1037 34.53 -16.70 -7.80
N ARG A 1038 34.29 -17.96 -8.16
CA ARG A 1038 33.88 -18.36 -9.53
C ARG A 1038 32.42 -18.06 -9.86
N GLU A 1039 31.54 -18.08 -8.87
CA GLU A 1039 30.12 -17.78 -9.08
C GLU A 1039 29.90 -16.27 -9.30
N HIS A 1040 30.84 -15.43 -8.87
CA HIS A 1040 30.69 -13.97 -8.82
C HIS A 1040 31.64 -13.17 -9.72
N LYS A 1041 32.69 -13.78 -10.30
CA LYS A 1041 33.60 -13.13 -11.25
C LYS A 1041 33.50 -13.76 -12.64
N THR A 1042 33.39 -12.92 -13.66
CA THR A 1042 33.42 -13.32 -15.09
C THR A 1042 34.80 -13.81 -15.53
N GLU A 1043 35.88 -13.37 -14.87
CA GLU A 1043 37.25 -13.84 -15.09
C GLU A 1043 37.73 -14.73 -13.94
N ILE A 1044 38.31 -15.89 -14.29
CA ILE A 1044 38.88 -16.83 -13.33
C ILE A 1044 40.34 -16.41 -13.04
N PRO A 1045 40.68 -16.00 -11.81
CA PRO A 1045 42.05 -15.58 -11.48
C PRO A 1045 43.07 -16.72 -11.59
N ALA A 1046 44.35 -16.36 -11.77
CA ALA A 1046 45.46 -17.29 -11.88
C ALA A 1046 45.79 -17.93 -10.51
N ARG A 1047 46.05 -19.24 -10.49
CA ARG A 1047 46.10 -20.06 -9.25
C ARG A 1047 47.51 -20.52 -8.92
N THR A 1048 47.70 -20.89 -7.66
CA THR A 1048 48.89 -21.63 -7.22
C THR A 1048 48.65 -23.12 -7.48
N GLU A 1049 49.57 -23.79 -8.19
CA GLU A 1049 49.49 -25.22 -8.47
C GLU A 1049 50.38 -25.97 -7.47
N ILE A 1050 49.77 -26.87 -6.68
CA ILE A 1050 50.47 -27.70 -5.69
C ILE A 1050 50.12 -29.16 -6.01
N ASP A 1051 51.11 -30.01 -6.23
CA ASP A 1051 50.94 -31.43 -6.58
C ASP A 1051 49.97 -31.71 -7.76
N GLY A 1052 49.84 -30.78 -8.70
CA GLY A 1052 48.94 -30.89 -9.87
C GLY A 1052 47.48 -30.51 -9.60
N GLU A 1053 47.17 -30.05 -8.38
CA GLU A 1053 45.88 -29.46 -8.03
C GLU A 1053 46.02 -27.93 -7.94
N SER A 1054 45.12 -27.20 -8.59
CA SER A 1054 45.08 -25.73 -8.45
C SER A 1054 44.35 -25.33 -7.18
N ILE A 1055 45.05 -24.67 -6.25
CA ILE A 1055 44.56 -24.30 -4.92
C ILE A 1055 44.67 -22.77 -4.75
N TYR A 1056 43.67 -22.13 -4.13
CA TYR A 1056 43.77 -20.74 -3.65
C TYR A 1056 44.63 -20.67 -2.38
N PRO A 1057 45.37 -19.59 -2.07
CA PRO A 1057 45.34 -18.25 -2.69
C PRO A 1057 46.14 -18.10 -4.00
N GLU A 1058 46.05 -16.92 -4.62
CA GLU A 1058 46.86 -16.56 -5.79
C GLU A 1058 48.35 -16.48 -5.44
N ASN A 1059 49.23 -16.55 -6.45
CA ASN A 1059 50.68 -16.49 -6.20
C ASN A 1059 51.12 -15.16 -5.55
N GLY A 1060 50.41 -14.06 -5.83
CA GLY A 1060 50.64 -12.76 -5.18
C GLY A 1060 50.40 -12.83 -3.66
N ASP A 1061 49.25 -13.34 -3.25
CA ASP A 1061 48.89 -13.54 -1.84
C ASP A 1061 49.84 -14.50 -1.14
N CYS A 1062 50.22 -15.59 -1.81
CA CYS A 1062 51.22 -16.52 -1.29
C CYS A 1062 52.55 -15.83 -0.99
N GLU A 1063 53.00 -14.91 -1.85
CA GLU A 1063 54.23 -14.14 -1.61
C GLU A 1063 54.07 -13.11 -0.48
N ILE A 1064 52.88 -12.53 -0.28
CA ILE A 1064 52.59 -11.70 0.91
C ILE A 1064 52.67 -12.55 2.18
N MET A 1065 52.05 -13.74 2.21
CA MET A 1065 52.12 -14.67 3.33
C MET A 1065 53.57 -15.08 3.66
N LYS A 1066 54.35 -15.46 2.64
CA LYS A 1066 55.77 -15.79 2.81
C LYS A 1066 56.58 -14.60 3.34
N SER A 1067 56.33 -13.40 2.83
CA SER A 1067 57.01 -12.18 3.30
C SER A 1067 56.70 -11.89 4.76
N ALA A 1068 55.44 -12.00 5.17
CA ALA A 1068 55.02 -11.85 6.57
C ALA A 1068 55.69 -12.91 7.46
N ALA A 1069 55.70 -14.17 7.05
CA ALA A 1069 56.33 -15.27 7.76
C ALA A 1069 57.85 -15.08 7.92
N ARG A 1070 58.54 -14.62 6.87
CA ARG A 1070 60.00 -14.31 6.93
C ARG A 1070 60.27 -13.26 8.01
N VAL A 1071 59.53 -12.15 8.01
CA VAL A 1071 59.71 -11.08 9.00
C VAL A 1071 59.31 -11.55 10.41
N ALA A 1072 58.24 -12.35 10.55
CA ALA A 1072 57.85 -12.91 11.84
C ALA A 1072 58.94 -13.85 12.41
N SER A 1073 59.62 -14.62 11.57
CA SER A 1073 60.75 -15.47 11.99
C SER A 1073 62.02 -14.67 12.30
N SER A 1074 62.14 -13.44 11.79
CA SER A 1074 63.34 -12.60 11.88
C SER A 1074 63.62 -12.08 13.29
N PHE A 1075 64.76 -11.41 13.46
CA PHE A 1075 65.15 -10.76 14.71
C PHE A 1075 65.12 -9.22 14.61
N THR A 1076 64.44 -8.65 13.60
CA THR A 1076 64.40 -7.20 13.30
C THR A 1076 64.24 -6.34 14.55
N GLN A 1077 65.04 -5.28 14.72
CA GLN A 1077 64.93 -4.41 15.90
C GLN A 1077 63.68 -3.52 15.87
N GLY A 1078 63.10 -3.23 17.04
CA GLY A 1078 61.97 -2.29 17.19
C GLY A 1078 60.59 -2.81 16.79
N VAL A 1079 60.53 -3.96 16.09
CA VAL A 1079 59.27 -4.63 15.72
C VAL A 1079 58.82 -5.60 16.81
N GLY A 1080 57.57 -5.46 17.24
CA GLY A 1080 56.94 -6.28 18.29
C GLY A 1080 56.01 -7.37 17.76
N SER A 1081 55.39 -7.13 16.62
CA SER A 1081 54.51 -8.08 15.93
C SER A 1081 54.47 -7.77 14.44
N VAL A 1082 54.14 -8.78 13.64
CA VAL A 1082 53.89 -8.64 12.19
C VAL A 1082 52.42 -8.93 11.93
N VAL A 1083 51.82 -8.12 11.06
CA VAL A 1083 50.40 -8.24 10.70
C VAL A 1083 50.25 -7.96 9.22
N VAL A 1084 49.37 -8.69 8.54
CA VAL A 1084 48.93 -8.34 7.18
C VAL A 1084 47.61 -7.58 7.28
N ALA A 1085 47.56 -6.37 6.72
CA ALA A 1085 46.32 -5.62 6.55
C ALA A 1085 45.69 -6.00 5.22
N THR A 1086 44.55 -6.69 5.28
CA THR A 1086 43.80 -7.17 4.10
C THR A 1086 42.35 -7.45 4.47
N ARG A 1087 41.45 -7.25 3.51
CA ARG A 1087 40.03 -7.62 3.64
C ARG A 1087 39.72 -8.97 2.99
N ASP A 1088 40.72 -9.60 2.36
CA ASP A 1088 40.52 -10.77 1.52
C ASP A 1088 40.25 -12.03 2.34
N SER A 1089 39.29 -12.82 1.87
CA SER A 1089 38.84 -14.05 2.53
C SER A 1089 39.96 -15.08 2.66
N ASP A 1090 40.90 -15.09 1.71
CA ASP A 1090 42.12 -15.93 1.69
C ASP A 1090 42.98 -15.78 2.95
N PHE A 1091 42.99 -14.60 3.57
CA PHE A 1091 43.68 -14.36 4.83
C PHE A 1091 42.73 -14.41 6.03
N LYS A 1092 41.55 -13.80 5.92
CA LYS A 1092 40.64 -13.62 7.07
C LYS A 1092 40.13 -14.95 7.62
N LEU A 1093 39.78 -15.90 6.75
CA LEU A 1093 39.22 -17.19 7.16
C LEU A 1093 40.25 -18.05 7.90
N VAL A 1094 41.53 -17.98 7.53
CA VAL A 1094 42.64 -18.74 8.16
C VAL A 1094 43.54 -17.88 9.05
N SER A 1095 43.13 -16.66 9.38
CA SER A 1095 43.93 -15.67 10.13
C SER A 1095 44.58 -16.21 11.41
N ARG A 1096 43.89 -17.07 12.16
CA ARG A 1096 44.43 -17.67 13.40
C ARG A 1096 45.40 -18.81 13.12
N ALA A 1097 45.17 -19.58 12.06
CA ALA A 1097 46.09 -20.63 11.65
C ALA A 1097 47.42 -20.03 11.16
N LEU A 1098 47.36 -18.95 10.38
CA LEU A 1098 48.55 -18.17 9.97
C LEU A 1098 49.33 -17.63 11.17
N GLU A 1099 48.61 -17.14 12.18
CA GLU A 1099 49.23 -16.61 13.39
C GLU A 1099 49.89 -17.68 14.26
N GLU A 1100 49.27 -18.85 14.42
CA GLU A 1100 49.85 -19.95 15.21
C GLU A 1100 51.04 -20.61 14.49
N GLU A 1101 50.98 -20.79 13.17
CA GLU A 1101 52.00 -21.52 12.39
C GLU A 1101 53.19 -20.62 11.99
N PHE A 1102 52.92 -19.41 11.51
CA PHE A 1102 53.94 -18.50 10.98
C PHE A 1102 54.23 -17.29 11.89
N GLY A 1103 53.39 -17.02 12.89
CA GLY A 1103 53.63 -15.97 13.88
C GLY A 1103 53.26 -14.55 13.45
N PHE A 1104 52.47 -14.39 12.39
CA PHE A 1104 51.93 -13.10 11.96
C PHE A 1104 50.39 -13.07 11.99
N GLY A 1105 49.82 -11.92 12.37
CA GLY A 1105 48.38 -11.72 12.43
C GLY A 1105 47.77 -11.20 11.12
N VAL A 1106 46.44 -11.12 11.08
CA VAL A 1106 45.70 -10.46 9.99
C VAL A 1106 44.76 -9.42 10.61
N VAL A 1107 44.68 -8.23 10.01
CA VAL A 1107 43.72 -7.18 10.37
C VAL A 1107 42.93 -6.77 9.13
N GLY A 1108 41.61 -6.76 9.22
CA GLY A 1108 40.73 -6.38 8.10
C GLY A 1108 39.75 -5.24 8.39
N ASP A 1109 39.77 -4.71 9.61
CA ASP A 1109 38.86 -3.66 10.06
C ASP A 1109 39.53 -2.76 11.12
N VAL A 1110 38.89 -1.61 11.38
CA VAL A 1110 39.41 -0.60 12.30
C VAL A 1110 39.42 -1.10 13.74
N GLN A 1111 38.49 -1.98 14.13
CA GLN A 1111 38.45 -2.50 15.50
C GLN A 1111 39.64 -3.40 15.81
N GLN A 1112 39.96 -4.32 14.90
CA GLN A 1112 41.11 -5.21 15.01
C GLN A 1112 42.41 -4.39 15.04
N LEU A 1113 42.48 -3.34 14.22
CA LEU A 1113 43.60 -2.40 14.21
C LEU A 1113 43.74 -1.62 15.54
N ASN A 1114 42.63 -1.18 16.13
CA ASN A 1114 42.65 -0.51 17.44
C ASN A 1114 43.09 -1.47 18.55
N LYS A 1115 42.61 -2.72 18.56
CA LYS A 1115 43.09 -3.74 19.51
C LYS A 1115 44.61 -3.91 19.40
N LEU A 1116 45.15 -3.87 18.18
CA LEU A 1116 46.59 -3.95 17.94
C LEU A 1116 47.37 -2.72 18.44
N ALA A 1117 46.83 -1.52 18.20
CA ALA A 1117 47.52 -0.25 18.46
C ALA A 1117 47.42 0.24 19.91
N TYR A 1118 46.44 -0.24 20.69
CA TYR A 1118 46.21 0.16 22.09
C TYR A 1118 46.71 -0.85 23.14
N ILE A 1119 47.27 -2.00 22.72
CA ILE A 1119 48.03 -2.93 23.60
C ILE A 1119 49.31 -2.27 24.18
N ILE A 1120 49.65 -1.04 23.77
CA ILE A 1120 50.88 -0.31 24.15
C ILE A 1120 50.68 0.69 25.32
N GLN A 1121 49.50 0.76 25.95
CA GLN A 1121 49.28 1.65 27.12
C GLN A 1121 49.51 0.97 28.48
#